data_AF-A0A540WVH7-F1
#
_entry.id   AF-A0A540WVH7-F1
#
_cell.length_a   1.000
_cell.length_b   1.000
_cell.length_c   1.000
_cell.angle_alpha   90.00
_cell.angle_beta   90.00
_cell.angle_gamma   90.00
#
_symmetry.space_group_name_H-M   'P 1'
#
loop_
_entity.id
_entity.type
_entity.pdbx_description
1 polymer ?
#
loop_
_entity_poly.entity_id
_entity_poly.type
_entity_poly.pdbx_seq_one_letter_code
_entity_poly.pdbx_strand_id
1 'polypeptide(L)'
;MVRTSVLMLIGFLVFASTDAPAAPPAAGAAKSIEEASKRLENARAALTTAVQRIEQEPPRGADLDAALAAVEALKEALNAGASFETEDLEYAKSVLAARKQLRTDREYVDERRAKVHIHDYRRRIDSALAPLNERMSKLGQGDPGSKAMDEARAAVDALEKLTEEGRPLKSQDPKFSSYLTDVEATVARHRKTLDERWLQLSAQKQRGLLDASRKSLASALADLGKAWSDEKFTAADKATAALQKQLEEGKPLEVQDKAYRADADKARAEVTQARRQMDESVVQAGVSRVKVELEPAHEELRASAKALRVKRPTPEQLAEAKTAAFVGRKLVDKYEPQAARSQAIGQYLAEVKNTLVEVEVVLQVRTLDAARAEVMQALRNIEKRAATAEQFEEAKTALVVLEKTLETVHVKNPAISPAAADARQLLRDGRATMERRRYEVDLQQQRVKVDEARKNAAALVIQIQKETPSPAQLQEAENAVKQIGAVLEVGAPFVKKDRDYALYAKETKERMADLGERINRRKIVLAAADARVQLASRLTTTKEKLEAAKGISSTDGDVETASKSVDEVMQMFEANAALERQDAGYAASAERARAEWLKLVEALEFAKQARALRRLTGEALGVASKASEAAASSTDLRKKKELYASALEKLTACQDEGARMVKENASLATVDVLVGGTPTQPQEVMAQCAQKAEALQAPQKRADVELRFQDGQRKAYDSAKSLLSKGRKSEALSQLNDCIAEGRILENRYPDFKEQKFDIGGASMSMLELIQVCAKERKALQPAP
;
A
#
# COMPACT_ATOMS: atom_id res chain seq x y z
N MET A 1 -27.26 8.59 -29.18
CA MET A 1 -26.98 8.01 -30.51
C MET A 1 -27.38 9.02 -31.57
N VAL A 2 -26.62 9.16 -32.68
CA VAL A 2 -26.92 9.98 -33.90
C VAL A 2 -27.12 11.49 -33.60
N ARG A 3 -26.24 12.46 -33.89
CA ARG A 3 -25.19 12.71 -34.91
C ARG A 3 -25.73 13.13 -36.31
N THR A 4 -25.37 14.37 -36.73
CA THR A 4 -25.35 14.91 -38.12
C THR A 4 -26.72 15.03 -38.85
N SER A 5 -26.99 15.89 -39.85
CA SER A 5 -26.23 16.84 -40.72
C SER A 5 -27.25 17.79 -41.45
N VAL A 6 -26.98 18.82 -42.28
CA VAL A 6 -25.93 19.88 -42.50
C VAL A 6 -26.31 20.65 -43.82
N LEU A 7 -25.70 21.82 -44.13
CA LEU A 7 -25.81 22.64 -45.40
C LEU A 7 -27.07 23.54 -45.56
N MET A 8 -27.10 24.67 -46.30
CA MET A 8 -26.12 25.46 -47.11
C MET A 8 -26.21 26.98 -46.74
N LEU A 9 -25.28 27.93 -46.93
CA LEU A 9 -24.08 28.21 -47.79
C LEU A 9 -24.35 29.39 -48.76
N ILE A 10 -23.27 30.09 -49.17
CA ILE A 10 -23.17 31.25 -50.11
C ILE A 10 -23.39 32.59 -49.38
N GLY A 11 -22.56 33.64 -49.47
CA GLY A 11 -21.45 34.06 -50.35
C GLY A 11 -21.58 35.60 -50.50
N PHE A 12 -20.56 36.45 -50.71
CA PHE A 12 -19.24 36.29 -51.32
C PHE A 12 -18.24 37.35 -50.80
N LEU A 13 -17.02 37.20 -51.30
CA LEU A 13 -15.72 37.87 -51.12
C LEU A 13 -15.62 39.39 -51.44
N VAL A 14 -14.47 40.11 -51.38
CA VAL A 14 -13.16 40.20 -50.63
C VAL A 14 -12.45 41.48 -51.20
N PHE A 15 -11.33 41.92 -50.60
CA PHE A 15 -10.35 42.96 -51.00
C PHE A 15 -10.71 44.39 -50.52
N ALA A 16 -9.89 45.08 -49.72
CA ALA A 16 -8.47 45.48 -49.89
C ALA A 16 -8.30 46.50 -51.02
N SER A 17 -7.50 47.56 -50.91
CA SER A 17 -6.58 48.05 -49.87
C SER A 17 -6.19 49.51 -50.20
N THR A 18 -5.45 50.20 -49.33
CA THR A 18 -4.73 51.48 -49.58
C THR A 18 -5.63 52.68 -49.99
N ASP A 19 -5.53 53.87 -49.42
CA ASP A 19 -4.35 54.53 -48.84
C ASP A 19 -4.55 55.01 -47.40
N ALA A 20 -3.44 55.09 -46.66
CA ALA A 20 -3.40 55.85 -45.43
C ALA A 20 -3.27 57.35 -45.76
N PRO A 21 -4.27 58.21 -45.44
CA PRO A 21 -3.94 59.61 -45.22
C PRO A 21 -3.00 59.65 -44.02
N ALA A 22 -1.88 60.38 -44.15
CA ALA A 22 -0.89 60.49 -43.09
C ALA A 22 -1.58 60.84 -41.76
N ALA A 23 -1.28 60.09 -40.71
CA ALA A 23 -1.84 60.36 -39.38
C ALA A 23 -1.63 61.85 -39.05
N PRO A 24 -2.67 62.57 -38.59
CA PRO A 24 -2.56 63.99 -38.31
C PRO A 24 -1.37 64.19 -37.35
N PRO A 25 -0.44 65.11 -37.65
CA PRO A 25 0.79 65.25 -36.90
C PRO A 25 0.45 65.47 -35.42
N ALA A 26 1.14 64.73 -34.55
CA ALA A 26 0.78 64.54 -33.15
C ALA A 26 0.22 65.82 -32.51
N ALA A 27 -0.89 65.66 -31.77
CA ALA A 27 -1.61 66.71 -31.04
C ALA A 27 -0.83 67.22 -29.81
N GLY A 28 0.47 67.45 -29.96
CA GLY A 28 1.17 68.44 -29.17
C GLY A 28 0.78 69.85 -29.64
N ALA A 29 0.96 70.82 -28.75
CA ALA A 29 0.90 72.23 -29.10
C ALA A 29 1.78 72.51 -30.33
N ALA A 30 1.33 73.43 -31.19
CA ALA A 30 2.15 73.92 -32.29
C ALA A 30 3.46 74.52 -31.72
N LYS A 31 4.57 74.37 -32.46
CA LYS A 31 5.90 74.75 -31.96
C LYS A 31 6.26 76.21 -32.23
N SER A 32 5.53 76.87 -33.13
CA SER A 32 5.62 78.31 -33.37
C SER A 32 4.27 78.87 -33.82
N ILE A 33 4.17 80.20 -33.80
CA ILE A 33 3.04 80.97 -34.33
C ILE A 33 2.80 80.64 -35.82
N GLU A 34 3.83 80.42 -36.63
CA GLU A 34 3.64 80.08 -38.05
C GLU A 34 3.08 78.66 -38.24
N GLU A 35 3.51 77.69 -37.42
CA GLU A 35 2.92 76.35 -37.44
C GLU A 35 1.45 76.40 -36.99
N ALA A 36 1.14 77.15 -35.94
CA ALA A 36 -0.21 77.34 -35.43
C ALA A 36 -1.12 78.00 -36.47
N SER A 37 -0.65 79.09 -37.10
CA SER A 37 -1.34 79.81 -38.18
C SER A 37 -1.67 78.87 -39.34
N LYS A 38 -0.67 78.13 -39.83
CA LYS A 38 -0.83 77.22 -40.98
C LYS A 38 -1.77 76.04 -40.66
N ARG A 39 -1.72 75.48 -39.45
CA ARG A 39 -2.67 74.45 -38.99
C ARG A 39 -4.10 75.00 -38.97
N LEU A 40 -4.29 76.21 -38.46
CA LEU A 40 -5.60 76.86 -38.37
C LEU A 40 -6.18 77.18 -39.75
N GLU A 41 -5.40 77.77 -40.65
CA GLU A 41 -5.83 78.07 -42.03
C GLU A 41 -6.25 76.81 -42.79
N ASN A 42 -5.43 75.75 -42.73
CA ASN A 42 -5.75 74.47 -43.37
C ASN A 42 -7.07 73.88 -42.84
N ALA A 43 -7.28 73.90 -41.52
CA ALA A 43 -8.49 73.35 -40.91
C ALA A 43 -9.74 74.18 -41.25
N ARG A 44 -9.62 75.52 -41.35
CA ARG A 44 -10.71 76.39 -41.83
C ARG A 44 -11.05 76.11 -43.29
N ALA A 45 -10.06 75.98 -44.16
CA ALA A 45 -10.27 75.68 -45.58
C ALA A 45 -10.91 74.30 -45.79
N ALA A 46 -10.49 73.30 -45.01
CA ALA A 46 -11.10 71.98 -44.98
C ALA A 46 -12.57 72.05 -44.53
N LEU A 47 -12.89 72.80 -43.46
CA LEU A 47 -14.26 72.99 -43.00
C LEU A 47 -15.13 73.69 -44.05
N THR A 48 -14.68 74.81 -44.63
CA THR A 48 -15.41 75.49 -45.71
C THR A 48 -15.71 74.54 -46.87
N THR A 49 -14.72 73.74 -47.28
CA THR A 49 -14.88 72.77 -48.38
C THR A 49 -15.89 71.68 -48.03
N ALA A 50 -15.91 71.20 -46.79
CA ALA A 50 -16.83 70.15 -46.36
C ALA A 50 -18.26 70.69 -46.15
N VAL A 51 -18.42 71.92 -45.65
CA VAL A 51 -19.71 72.64 -45.56
C VAL A 51 -20.32 72.81 -46.95
N GLN A 52 -19.54 73.26 -47.95
CA GLN A 52 -20.01 73.38 -49.33
C GLN A 52 -20.52 72.05 -49.93
N ARG A 53 -19.93 70.90 -49.56
CA ARG A 53 -20.42 69.59 -50.03
C ARG A 53 -21.79 69.22 -49.46
N ILE A 54 -22.13 69.70 -48.26
CA ILE A 54 -23.42 69.41 -47.63
C ILE A 54 -24.52 70.44 -47.94
N GLU A 55 -24.19 71.49 -48.68
CA GLU A 55 -25.17 72.40 -49.31
C GLU A 55 -25.98 71.70 -50.41
N GLN A 56 -25.40 70.68 -51.09
CA GLN A 56 -26.17 69.84 -52.01
C GLN A 56 -27.38 69.22 -51.30
N GLU A 57 -28.55 69.21 -51.93
CA GLU A 57 -29.78 68.69 -51.36
C GLU A 57 -30.33 67.52 -52.20
N PRO A 58 -30.49 66.31 -51.61
CA PRO A 58 -30.02 65.89 -50.28
C PRO A 58 -28.48 65.74 -50.25
N PRO A 59 -27.82 66.05 -49.13
CA PRO A 59 -26.39 65.81 -48.97
C PRO A 59 -26.13 64.32 -48.77
N ARG A 60 -25.00 63.81 -49.26
CA ARG A 60 -24.64 62.40 -49.07
C ARG A 60 -24.20 62.18 -47.62
N GLY A 61 -24.50 61.01 -47.06
CA GLY A 61 -24.07 60.67 -45.68
C GLY A 61 -22.56 60.82 -45.47
N ALA A 62 -21.75 60.39 -46.45
CA ALA A 62 -20.30 60.56 -46.42
C ALA A 62 -19.84 62.03 -46.41
N ASP A 63 -20.57 62.93 -47.06
CA ASP A 63 -20.26 64.37 -47.05
C ASP A 63 -20.64 65.00 -45.69
N LEU A 64 -21.75 64.56 -45.07
CA LEU A 64 -22.15 64.95 -43.70
C LEU A 64 -21.17 64.48 -42.62
N ASP A 65 -20.62 63.27 -42.76
CA ASP A 65 -19.58 62.75 -41.87
C ASP A 65 -18.23 63.44 -42.09
N ALA A 66 -17.87 63.74 -43.34
CA ALA A 66 -16.69 64.54 -43.65
C ALA A 66 -16.80 65.97 -43.09
N ALA A 67 -17.99 66.59 -43.14
CA ALA A 67 -18.21 67.91 -42.57
C ALA A 67 -18.13 67.92 -41.03
N LEU A 68 -18.69 66.91 -40.35
CA LEU A 68 -18.53 66.77 -38.89
C LEU A 68 -17.06 66.52 -38.51
N ALA A 69 -16.32 65.71 -39.27
CA ALA A 69 -14.89 65.51 -39.06
C ALA A 69 -14.08 66.81 -39.24
N ALA A 70 -14.45 67.65 -40.21
CA ALA A 70 -13.82 68.96 -40.42
C ALA A 70 -14.15 69.98 -39.32
N VAL A 71 -15.36 69.93 -38.74
CA VAL A 71 -15.75 70.73 -37.56
C VAL A 71 -14.83 70.42 -36.38
N GLU A 72 -14.65 69.14 -36.05
CA GLU A 72 -13.77 68.73 -34.95
C GLU A 72 -12.29 69.00 -35.28
N ALA A 73 -11.85 68.85 -36.54
CA ALA A 73 -10.49 69.21 -36.95
C ALA A 73 -10.18 70.71 -36.77
N LEU A 74 -11.14 71.61 -37.06
CA LEU A 74 -10.97 73.04 -36.80
C LEU A 74 -10.91 73.35 -35.29
N LYS A 75 -11.72 72.67 -34.50
CA LYS A 75 -11.68 72.77 -33.03
C LYS A 75 -10.33 72.32 -32.46
N GLU A 76 -9.75 71.23 -32.95
CA GLU A 76 -8.41 70.79 -32.52
C GLU A 76 -7.29 71.71 -33.01
N ALA A 77 -7.38 72.26 -34.23
CA ALA A 77 -6.43 73.28 -34.71
C ALA A 77 -6.46 74.56 -33.85
N LEU A 78 -7.66 74.97 -33.39
CA LEU A 78 -7.85 76.06 -32.43
C LEU A 78 -7.21 75.75 -31.07
N ASN A 79 -7.39 74.54 -30.54
CA ASN A 79 -6.80 74.13 -29.27
C ASN A 79 -5.26 74.09 -29.34
N ALA A 80 -4.71 73.56 -30.44
CA ALA A 80 -3.27 73.31 -30.58
C ALA A 80 -2.41 74.59 -30.63
N GLY A 81 -2.98 75.74 -30.96
CA GLY A 81 -2.29 77.03 -30.97
C GLY A 81 -2.66 77.97 -29.82
N ALA A 82 -3.44 77.52 -28.84
CA ALA A 82 -4.02 78.40 -27.82
C ALA A 82 -3.00 79.22 -27.00
N SER A 83 -1.77 78.72 -26.82
CA SER A 83 -0.68 79.46 -26.16
C SER A 83 -0.28 80.74 -26.89
N PHE A 84 -0.38 80.75 -28.22
CA PHE A 84 0.06 81.87 -29.06
C PHE A 84 -0.97 82.99 -29.18
N GLU A 85 -2.20 82.79 -28.71
CA GLU A 85 -3.27 83.80 -28.76
C GLU A 85 -2.96 85.09 -27.99
N THR A 86 -2.08 85.00 -26.98
CA THR A 86 -1.60 86.15 -26.21
C THR A 86 -0.24 86.67 -26.67
N GLU A 87 0.45 85.94 -27.56
CA GLU A 87 1.79 86.25 -28.02
C GLU A 87 1.80 87.03 -29.35
N ASP A 88 0.86 86.75 -30.26
CA ASP A 88 0.72 87.47 -31.53
C ASP A 88 -0.72 87.91 -31.84
N LEU A 89 -0.87 89.19 -32.21
CA LEU A 89 -2.16 89.84 -32.44
C LEU A 89 -2.84 89.39 -33.75
N GLU A 90 -2.08 89.11 -34.81
CA GLU A 90 -2.66 88.67 -36.08
C GLU A 90 -3.12 87.22 -35.98
N TYR A 91 -2.36 86.38 -35.28
CA TYR A 91 -2.78 85.03 -34.92
C TYR A 91 -4.06 85.05 -34.07
N ALA A 92 -4.13 85.89 -33.02
CA ALA A 92 -5.32 86.04 -32.20
C ALA A 92 -6.58 86.44 -33.00
N LYS A 93 -6.44 87.37 -33.98
CA LYS A 93 -7.53 87.74 -34.90
C LYS A 93 -7.97 86.54 -35.76
N SER A 94 -7.02 85.76 -36.28
CA SER A 94 -7.31 84.57 -37.09
C SER A 94 -8.07 83.50 -36.30
N VAL A 95 -7.70 83.30 -35.01
CA VAL A 95 -8.36 82.42 -34.05
C VAL A 95 -9.79 82.87 -33.74
N LEU A 96 -10.02 84.18 -33.53
CA LEU A 96 -11.37 84.70 -33.30
C LEU A 96 -12.30 84.45 -34.51
N ALA A 97 -11.80 84.67 -35.73
CA ALA A 97 -12.54 84.38 -36.96
C ALA A 97 -12.84 82.89 -37.11
N ALA A 98 -11.87 82.01 -36.81
CA ALA A 98 -12.04 80.57 -36.77
C ALA A 98 -13.08 80.11 -35.72
N ARG A 99 -13.07 80.66 -34.50
CA ARG A 99 -14.09 80.37 -33.46
C ARG A 99 -15.49 80.86 -33.81
N LYS A 100 -15.61 81.90 -34.64
CA LYS A 100 -16.91 82.31 -35.20
C LYS A 100 -17.38 81.29 -36.25
N GLN A 101 -16.51 80.98 -37.21
CA GLN A 101 -16.77 80.01 -38.26
C GLN A 101 -17.18 78.63 -37.69
N LEU A 102 -16.39 78.10 -36.75
CA LEU A 102 -16.65 76.81 -36.10
C LEU A 102 -18.06 76.70 -35.51
N ARG A 103 -18.59 77.77 -34.90
CA ARG A 103 -19.94 77.76 -34.31
C ARG A 103 -21.01 77.72 -35.38
N THR A 104 -20.95 78.62 -36.36
CA THR A 104 -21.93 78.71 -37.45
C THR A 104 -21.94 77.45 -38.32
N ASP A 105 -20.77 76.99 -38.73
CA ASP A 105 -20.63 75.83 -39.61
C ASP A 105 -21.05 74.54 -38.89
N ARG A 106 -20.76 74.40 -37.59
CA ARG A 106 -21.24 73.26 -36.78
C ARG A 106 -22.75 73.22 -36.66
N GLU A 107 -23.38 74.34 -36.29
CA GLU A 107 -24.84 74.44 -36.18
C GLU A 107 -25.51 74.06 -37.51
N TYR A 108 -24.96 74.51 -38.63
CA TYR A 108 -25.44 74.14 -39.97
C TYR A 108 -25.25 72.65 -40.29
N VAL A 109 -24.08 72.06 -40.00
CA VAL A 109 -23.83 70.63 -40.17
C VAL A 109 -24.82 69.78 -39.37
N ASP A 110 -25.01 70.11 -38.10
CA ASP A 110 -25.94 69.39 -37.20
C ASP A 110 -27.40 69.52 -37.69
N GLU A 111 -27.82 70.70 -38.18
CA GLU A 111 -29.14 70.91 -38.79
C GLU A 111 -29.34 70.09 -40.08
N ARG A 112 -28.34 70.04 -40.97
CA ARG A 112 -28.41 69.23 -42.21
C ARG A 112 -28.48 67.73 -41.91
N ARG A 113 -27.71 67.25 -40.93
CA ARG A 113 -27.78 65.85 -40.44
C ARG A 113 -29.18 65.50 -39.93
N ALA A 114 -29.78 66.36 -39.10
CA ALA A 114 -31.13 66.17 -38.57
C ALA A 114 -32.19 66.06 -39.68
N LYS A 115 -32.15 66.97 -40.68
CA LYS A 115 -33.11 66.98 -41.80
C LYS A 115 -33.09 65.70 -42.64
N VAL A 116 -31.91 65.18 -42.97
CA VAL A 116 -31.78 63.90 -43.71
C VAL A 116 -32.34 62.75 -42.88
N HIS A 117 -31.94 62.66 -41.61
CA HIS A 117 -32.42 61.61 -40.70
C HIS A 117 -33.95 61.60 -40.61
N ILE A 118 -34.59 62.77 -40.47
CA ILE A 118 -36.05 62.93 -40.41
C ILE A 118 -36.75 62.51 -41.71
N HIS A 119 -36.17 62.86 -42.87
CA HIS A 119 -36.72 62.45 -44.17
C HIS A 119 -36.72 60.93 -44.35
N ASP A 120 -35.62 60.28 -44.01
CA ASP A 120 -35.52 58.81 -44.10
C ASP A 120 -36.42 58.13 -43.06
N TYR A 121 -36.62 58.77 -41.91
CA TYR A 121 -37.57 58.33 -40.91
C TYR A 121 -39.03 58.38 -41.39
N ARG A 122 -39.45 59.46 -42.07
CA ARG A 122 -40.78 59.53 -42.72
C ARG A 122 -40.97 58.37 -43.71
N ARG A 123 -40.00 58.14 -44.60
CA ARG A 123 -40.08 57.05 -45.61
C ARG A 123 -40.27 55.67 -44.99
N ARG A 124 -39.60 55.37 -43.86
CA ARG A 124 -39.78 54.11 -43.12
C ARG A 124 -41.22 53.96 -42.60
N ILE A 125 -41.80 55.03 -42.07
CA ILE A 125 -43.16 55.03 -41.53
C ILE A 125 -44.19 54.88 -42.68
N ASP A 126 -44.08 55.65 -43.76
CA ASP A 126 -44.96 55.55 -44.93
C ASP A 126 -44.96 54.12 -45.52
N SER A 127 -43.78 53.50 -45.61
CA SER A 127 -43.60 52.13 -46.12
C SER A 127 -44.28 51.07 -45.25
N ALA A 128 -44.44 51.32 -43.94
CA ALA A 128 -45.16 50.44 -43.02
C ALA A 128 -46.67 50.74 -42.95
N LEU A 129 -47.06 52.00 -43.13
CA LEU A 129 -48.44 52.47 -43.04
C LEU A 129 -49.31 51.95 -44.19
N ALA A 130 -48.81 51.94 -45.44
CA ALA A 130 -49.61 51.49 -46.58
C ALA A 130 -50.01 49.99 -46.50
N PRO A 131 -49.10 49.03 -46.21
CA PRO A 131 -49.47 47.63 -46.02
C PRO A 131 -50.36 47.37 -44.80
N LEU A 132 -50.34 48.23 -43.78
CA LEU A 132 -51.28 48.15 -42.66
C LEU A 132 -52.70 48.53 -43.12
N ASN A 133 -52.85 49.66 -43.81
CA ASN A 133 -54.15 50.12 -44.30
C ASN A 133 -54.80 49.09 -45.26
N GLU A 134 -54.02 48.42 -46.10
CA GLU A 134 -54.51 47.34 -46.96
C GLU A 134 -55.00 46.11 -46.16
N ARG A 135 -54.29 45.70 -45.10
CA ARG A 135 -54.75 44.61 -44.23
C ARG A 135 -56.04 44.99 -43.52
N MET A 136 -56.11 46.18 -42.95
CA MET A 136 -57.28 46.67 -42.22
C MET A 136 -58.53 46.77 -43.10
N SER A 137 -58.39 47.11 -44.39
CA SER A 137 -59.54 47.11 -45.32
C SER A 137 -60.06 45.70 -45.60
N LYS A 138 -59.17 44.70 -45.74
CA LYS A 138 -59.52 43.28 -45.93
C LYS A 138 -60.26 42.70 -44.72
N LEU A 139 -59.92 43.10 -43.50
CA LEU A 139 -60.64 42.66 -42.29
C LEU A 139 -62.09 43.15 -42.22
N GLY A 140 -62.44 44.21 -42.97
CA GLY A 140 -63.81 44.67 -43.13
C GLY A 140 -64.68 43.78 -44.02
N GLN A 141 -64.12 42.77 -44.70
CA GLN A 141 -64.81 41.90 -45.65
C GLN A 141 -64.82 40.44 -45.17
N GLY A 142 -65.97 39.97 -44.69
CA GLY A 142 -66.20 38.56 -44.34
C GLY A 142 -65.61 38.13 -42.98
N ASP A 143 -65.35 36.83 -42.83
CA ASP A 143 -64.58 36.28 -41.72
C ASP A 143 -63.10 36.15 -42.14
N PRO A 144 -62.20 37.01 -41.63
CA PRO A 144 -60.80 37.01 -42.05
C PRO A 144 -59.99 35.83 -41.48
N GLY A 145 -60.52 35.09 -40.50
CA GLY A 145 -59.80 34.03 -39.79
C GLY A 145 -58.64 34.55 -38.91
N SER A 146 -58.11 33.69 -38.04
CA SER A 146 -57.07 34.09 -37.06
C SER A 146 -55.84 34.71 -37.72
N LYS A 147 -55.30 34.06 -38.76
CA LYS A 147 -54.02 34.46 -39.37
C LYS A 147 -54.02 35.90 -39.88
N ALA A 148 -55.12 36.35 -40.51
CA ALA A 148 -55.20 37.72 -41.01
C ALA A 148 -55.37 38.76 -39.87
N MET A 149 -56.06 38.39 -38.79
CA MET A 149 -56.13 39.21 -37.57
C MET A 149 -54.75 39.36 -36.91
N ASP A 150 -53.99 38.26 -36.83
CA ASP A 150 -52.65 38.22 -36.24
C ASP A 150 -51.64 39.01 -37.09
N GLU A 151 -51.67 38.86 -38.41
CA GLU A 151 -50.84 39.65 -39.35
C GLU A 151 -51.16 41.15 -39.33
N ALA A 152 -52.42 41.53 -39.11
CA ALA A 152 -52.82 42.91 -38.98
C ALA A 152 -52.42 43.53 -37.63
N ARG A 153 -52.55 42.80 -36.51
CA ARG A 153 -52.01 43.22 -35.21
C ARG A 153 -50.49 43.44 -35.28
N ALA A 154 -49.75 42.49 -35.84
CA ALA A 154 -48.30 42.62 -36.03
C ALA A 154 -47.91 43.85 -36.87
N ALA A 155 -48.73 44.21 -37.88
CA ALA A 155 -48.52 45.43 -38.68
C ALA A 155 -48.84 46.72 -37.90
N VAL A 156 -49.84 46.72 -37.01
CA VAL A 156 -50.12 47.84 -36.09
C VAL A 156 -48.96 48.02 -35.11
N ASP A 157 -48.51 46.95 -34.45
CA ASP A 157 -47.44 46.99 -33.45
C ASP A 157 -46.09 47.43 -34.08
N ALA A 158 -45.79 46.97 -35.30
CA ALA A 158 -44.60 47.40 -36.04
C ALA A 158 -44.63 48.90 -36.39
N LEU A 159 -45.80 49.44 -36.73
CA LEU A 159 -45.96 50.87 -37.01
C LEU A 159 -45.92 51.71 -35.73
N GLU A 160 -46.54 51.23 -34.64
CA GLU A 160 -46.47 51.85 -33.31
C GLU A 160 -45.01 52.02 -32.89
N LYS A 161 -44.21 50.95 -32.98
CA LYS A 161 -42.77 51.00 -32.68
C LYS A 161 -42.01 52.03 -33.54
N LEU A 162 -42.31 52.12 -34.83
CA LEU A 162 -41.70 53.14 -35.70
C LEU A 162 -42.07 54.57 -35.25
N THR A 163 -43.32 54.82 -34.86
CA THR A 163 -43.72 56.13 -34.33
C THR A 163 -43.05 56.48 -33.00
N GLU A 164 -42.81 55.49 -32.14
CA GLU A 164 -42.07 55.67 -30.88
C GLU A 164 -40.59 55.97 -31.12
N GLU A 165 -39.91 55.19 -31.97
CA GLU A 165 -38.51 55.43 -32.37
C GLU A 165 -38.31 56.82 -33.01
N GLY A 166 -39.33 57.34 -33.72
CA GLY A 166 -39.32 58.69 -34.29
C GLY A 166 -39.57 59.83 -33.29
N ARG A 167 -40.12 59.54 -32.10
CA ARG A 167 -40.56 60.53 -31.11
C ARG A 167 -39.48 61.55 -30.68
N PRO A 168 -38.18 61.20 -30.53
CA PRO A 168 -37.14 62.17 -30.18
C PRO A 168 -36.91 63.27 -31.23
N LEU A 169 -37.28 63.03 -32.50
CA LEU A 169 -37.10 63.99 -33.59
C LEU A 169 -38.22 65.03 -33.67
N LYS A 170 -39.29 64.90 -32.85
CA LYS A 170 -40.44 65.83 -32.86
C LYS A 170 -40.04 67.29 -32.55
N SER A 171 -38.95 67.50 -31.80
CA SER A 171 -38.40 68.84 -31.50
C SER A 171 -37.51 69.42 -32.61
N GLN A 172 -37.06 68.60 -33.57
CA GLN A 172 -36.13 68.99 -34.63
C GLN A 172 -36.83 69.46 -35.92
N ASP A 173 -38.02 68.93 -36.23
CA ASP A 173 -38.90 69.41 -37.31
C ASP A 173 -40.37 69.43 -36.84
N PRO A 174 -40.98 70.62 -36.66
CA PRO A 174 -42.40 70.74 -36.30
C PRO A 174 -43.34 70.02 -37.26
N LYS A 175 -43.03 69.97 -38.57
CA LYS A 175 -43.82 69.23 -39.56
C LYS A 175 -43.71 67.71 -39.37
N PHE A 176 -42.61 67.22 -38.78
CA PHE A 176 -42.46 65.80 -38.46
C PHE A 176 -43.24 65.43 -37.20
N SER A 177 -43.32 66.36 -36.25
CA SER A 177 -44.18 66.21 -35.06
C SER A 177 -45.66 66.04 -35.42
N SER A 178 -46.19 66.87 -36.32
CA SER A 178 -47.56 66.72 -36.84
C SER A 178 -47.77 65.39 -37.55
N TYR A 179 -46.89 65.05 -38.51
CA TYR A 179 -46.95 63.79 -39.25
C TYR A 179 -46.97 62.56 -38.32
N LEU A 180 -46.09 62.51 -37.31
CA LEU A 180 -46.06 61.40 -36.35
C LEU A 180 -47.38 61.28 -35.57
N THR A 181 -47.99 62.41 -35.19
CA THR A 181 -49.24 62.42 -34.43
C THR A 181 -50.41 61.87 -35.24
N ASP A 182 -50.48 62.16 -36.55
CA ASP A 182 -51.51 61.60 -37.44
C ASP A 182 -51.36 60.08 -37.63
N VAL A 183 -50.12 59.58 -37.67
CA VAL A 183 -49.83 58.14 -37.73
C VAL A 183 -50.15 57.46 -36.40
N GLU A 184 -49.76 58.04 -35.25
CA GLU A 184 -50.12 57.58 -33.90
C GLU A 184 -51.66 57.47 -33.76
N ALA A 185 -52.41 58.47 -34.24
CA ALA A 185 -53.88 58.46 -34.27
C ALA A 185 -54.50 57.43 -35.23
N THR A 186 -53.74 56.94 -36.22
CA THR A 186 -54.17 55.90 -37.16
C THR A 186 -53.93 54.51 -36.58
N VAL A 187 -52.76 54.28 -35.98
CA VAL A 187 -52.42 53.09 -35.17
C VAL A 187 -53.49 52.82 -34.11
N ALA A 188 -53.85 53.83 -33.31
CA ALA A 188 -54.83 53.69 -32.24
C ALA A 188 -56.23 53.29 -32.74
N ARG A 189 -56.67 53.84 -33.89
CA ARG A 189 -57.96 53.49 -34.51
C ARG A 189 -57.97 52.04 -35.01
N HIS A 190 -56.91 51.62 -35.72
CA HIS A 190 -56.80 50.27 -36.25
C HIS A 190 -56.73 49.20 -35.15
N ARG A 191 -55.99 49.46 -34.06
CA ARG A 191 -55.92 48.55 -32.90
C ARG A 191 -57.30 48.31 -32.29
N LYS A 192 -58.08 49.37 -32.07
CA LYS A 192 -59.45 49.27 -31.54
C LYS A 192 -60.35 48.40 -32.42
N THR A 193 -60.32 48.60 -33.74
CA THR A 193 -61.13 47.79 -34.68
C THR A 193 -60.73 46.31 -34.67
N LEU A 194 -59.44 46.00 -34.53
CA LEU A 194 -58.95 44.63 -34.39
C LEU A 194 -59.49 43.96 -33.12
N ASP A 195 -59.46 44.66 -31.99
CA ASP A 195 -59.89 44.09 -30.71
C ASP A 195 -61.40 43.86 -30.64
N GLU A 196 -62.20 44.80 -31.17
CA GLU A 196 -63.66 44.63 -31.31
C GLU A 196 -64.02 43.44 -32.21
N ARG A 197 -63.30 43.24 -33.33
CA ARG A 197 -63.54 42.12 -34.26
C ARG A 197 -63.09 40.77 -33.68
N TRP A 198 -61.97 40.75 -32.96
CA TRP A 198 -61.46 39.55 -32.28
C TRP A 198 -62.41 39.05 -31.20
N LEU A 199 -62.98 39.97 -30.41
CA LEU A 199 -63.97 39.67 -29.38
C LEU A 199 -65.21 38.97 -29.97
N GLN A 200 -65.77 39.52 -31.06
CA GLN A 200 -66.97 38.94 -31.71
C GLN A 200 -66.76 37.50 -32.16
N LEU A 201 -65.66 37.22 -32.87
CA LEU A 201 -65.34 35.87 -33.36
C LEU A 201 -65.09 34.89 -32.20
N SER A 202 -64.39 35.35 -31.16
CA SER A 202 -64.11 34.55 -29.95
C SER A 202 -65.40 34.18 -29.21
N ALA A 203 -66.31 35.14 -29.01
CA ALA A 203 -67.61 34.92 -28.38
C ALA A 203 -68.47 33.92 -29.19
N GLN A 204 -68.55 34.08 -30.52
CA GLN A 204 -69.31 33.18 -31.38
C GLN A 204 -68.77 31.74 -31.33
N LYS A 205 -67.45 31.56 -31.43
CA LYS A 205 -66.80 30.24 -31.33
C LYS A 205 -67.09 29.57 -30.00
N GLN A 206 -66.98 30.31 -28.89
CA GLN A 206 -67.17 29.73 -27.55
C GLN A 206 -68.62 29.34 -27.26
N ARG A 207 -69.63 30.06 -27.79
CA ARG A 207 -71.04 29.62 -27.71
C ARG A 207 -71.24 28.26 -28.39
N GLY A 208 -70.60 28.03 -29.54
CA GLY A 208 -70.69 26.75 -30.26
C GLY A 208 -70.09 25.58 -29.49
N LEU A 209 -68.93 25.76 -28.86
CA LEU A 209 -68.32 24.75 -28.00
C LEU A 209 -69.16 24.47 -26.74
N LEU A 210 -69.70 25.53 -26.13
CA LEU A 210 -70.55 25.43 -24.95
C LEU A 210 -71.84 24.64 -25.24
N ASP A 211 -72.54 24.92 -26.34
CA ASP A 211 -73.73 24.17 -26.76
C ASP A 211 -73.44 22.68 -27.04
N ALA A 212 -72.30 22.37 -27.66
CA ALA A 212 -71.86 20.99 -27.89
C ALA A 212 -71.62 20.23 -26.57
N SER A 213 -70.94 20.85 -25.59
CA SER A 213 -70.72 20.24 -24.27
C SER A 213 -72.01 20.07 -23.47
N ARG A 214 -72.96 21.02 -23.55
CA ARG A 214 -74.29 20.90 -22.92
C ARG A 214 -75.08 19.71 -23.46
N LYS A 215 -75.07 19.52 -24.79
CA LYS A 215 -75.69 18.35 -25.44
C LYS A 215 -75.05 17.03 -25.01
N SER A 216 -73.72 16.99 -24.88
CA SER A 216 -73.01 15.80 -24.39
C SER A 216 -73.38 15.46 -22.94
N LEU A 217 -73.46 16.45 -22.06
CA LEU A 217 -73.89 16.26 -20.67
C LEU A 217 -75.33 15.72 -20.56
N ALA A 218 -76.27 16.32 -21.31
CA ALA A 218 -77.66 15.87 -21.33
C ALA A 218 -77.79 14.40 -21.77
N SER A 219 -77.02 13.96 -22.78
CA SER A 219 -76.99 12.56 -23.21
C SER A 219 -76.46 11.62 -22.12
N ALA A 220 -75.34 11.98 -21.49
CA ALA A 220 -74.71 11.13 -20.47
C ALA A 220 -75.58 10.94 -19.22
N LEU A 221 -76.29 12.01 -18.78
CA LEU A 221 -77.26 11.93 -17.69
C LEU A 221 -78.48 11.08 -18.06
N ALA A 222 -78.98 11.19 -19.29
CA ALA A 222 -80.09 10.36 -19.76
C ALA A 222 -79.74 8.86 -19.79
N ASP A 223 -78.50 8.50 -20.16
CA ASP A 223 -78.07 7.10 -20.18
C ASP A 223 -77.77 6.54 -18.78
N LEU A 224 -77.29 7.38 -17.85
CA LEU A 224 -77.18 7.06 -16.43
C LEU A 224 -78.56 6.80 -15.80
N GLY A 225 -79.56 7.64 -16.12
CA GLY A 225 -80.93 7.51 -15.61
C GLY A 225 -81.68 6.26 -16.09
N LYS A 226 -81.35 5.73 -17.28
CA LYS A 226 -81.96 4.48 -17.81
C LYS A 226 -81.55 3.23 -17.03
N ALA A 227 -80.28 3.15 -16.63
CA ALA A 227 -79.73 2.06 -15.82
C ALA A 227 -78.37 2.47 -15.29
N TRP A 228 -78.19 2.43 -13.97
CA TRP A 228 -76.94 2.83 -13.30
C TRP A 228 -75.81 1.82 -13.54
N SER A 229 -74.60 2.33 -13.80
CA SER A 229 -73.35 1.56 -13.79
C SER A 229 -72.16 2.49 -13.57
N ASP A 230 -71.03 1.95 -13.07
CA ASP A 230 -69.81 2.72 -12.84
C ASP A 230 -69.27 3.36 -14.14
N GLU A 231 -69.41 2.69 -15.30
CA GLU A 231 -69.05 3.23 -16.61
C GLU A 231 -69.90 4.44 -17.02
N LYS A 232 -71.23 4.35 -16.85
CA LYS A 232 -72.16 5.43 -17.18
C LYS A 232 -72.05 6.61 -16.22
N PHE A 233 -71.81 6.35 -14.94
CA PHE A 233 -71.51 7.40 -13.97
C PHE A 233 -70.23 8.14 -14.35
N THR A 234 -69.18 7.40 -14.73
CA THR A 234 -67.92 7.98 -15.22
C THR A 234 -68.11 8.78 -16.52
N ALA A 235 -69.04 8.37 -17.41
CA ALA A 235 -69.38 9.13 -18.60
C ALA A 235 -70.08 10.46 -18.27
N ALA A 236 -71.03 10.45 -17.31
CA ALA A 236 -71.71 11.66 -16.83
C ALA A 236 -70.75 12.63 -16.11
N ASP A 237 -69.82 12.12 -15.31
CA ASP A 237 -68.78 12.91 -14.64
C ASP A 237 -67.85 13.59 -15.66
N LYS A 238 -67.35 12.82 -16.64
CA LYS A 238 -66.52 13.35 -17.73
C LYS A 238 -67.25 14.43 -18.55
N ALA A 239 -68.52 14.24 -18.86
CA ALA A 239 -69.31 15.23 -19.59
C ALA A 239 -69.54 16.51 -18.74
N THR A 240 -69.75 16.35 -17.43
CA THR A 240 -69.88 17.47 -16.48
C THR A 240 -68.58 18.28 -16.40
N ALA A 241 -67.43 17.60 -16.29
CA ALA A 241 -66.11 18.23 -16.28
C ALA A 241 -65.79 18.92 -17.62
N ALA A 242 -66.16 18.33 -18.76
CA ALA A 242 -65.98 18.93 -20.08
C ALA A 242 -66.78 20.24 -20.23
N LEU A 243 -68.04 20.27 -19.78
CA LEU A 243 -68.85 21.49 -19.79
C LEU A 243 -68.27 22.56 -18.85
N GLN A 244 -67.82 22.16 -17.65
CA GLN A 244 -67.17 23.08 -16.72
C GLN A 244 -65.87 23.68 -17.29
N LYS A 245 -65.10 22.92 -18.08
CA LYS A 245 -63.92 23.42 -18.79
C LYS A 245 -64.29 24.49 -19.83
N GLN A 246 -65.35 24.28 -20.61
CA GLN A 246 -65.82 25.27 -21.59
C GLN A 246 -66.33 26.58 -20.96
N LEU A 247 -66.88 26.50 -19.75
CA LEU A 247 -67.26 27.68 -18.97
C LEU A 247 -66.04 28.50 -18.52
N GLU A 248 -65.00 27.85 -18.00
CA GLU A 248 -63.79 28.57 -17.57
C GLU A 248 -62.98 29.11 -18.77
N GLU A 249 -62.91 28.38 -19.88
CA GLU A 249 -62.25 28.86 -21.12
C GLU A 249 -62.93 30.10 -21.72
N GLY A 250 -64.25 30.25 -21.58
CA GLY A 250 -65.00 31.40 -22.06
C GLY A 250 -65.16 32.57 -21.09
N LYS A 251 -64.74 32.40 -19.84
CA LYS A 251 -64.91 33.38 -18.75
C LYS A 251 -64.47 34.82 -19.07
N PRO A 252 -63.37 35.09 -19.81
CA PRO A 252 -63.01 36.45 -20.22
C PRO A 252 -64.06 37.13 -21.11
N LEU A 253 -64.75 36.33 -21.94
CA LEU A 253 -65.77 36.80 -22.87
C LEU A 253 -67.05 37.20 -22.13
N GLU A 254 -67.33 36.65 -20.96
CA GLU A 254 -68.52 37.02 -20.16
C GLU A 254 -68.54 38.49 -19.77
N VAL A 255 -67.37 39.10 -19.54
CA VAL A 255 -67.28 40.54 -19.19
C VAL A 255 -67.66 41.42 -20.39
N GLN A 256 -67.29 40.99 -21.60
CA GLN A 256 -67.29 41.82 -22.80
C GLN A 256 -68.45 41.51 -23.77
N ASP A 257 -68.98 40.29 -23.77
CA ASP A 257 -70.13 39.84 -24.56
C ASP A 257 -71.28 39.36 -23.65
N LYS A 258 -72.38 40.12 -23.65
CA LYS A 258 -73.53 39.87 -22.77
C LYS A 258 -74.30 38.59 -23.10
N ALA A 259 -74.31 38.16 -24.37
CA ALA A 259 -75.09 36.99 -24.78
C ALA A 259 -74.32 35.68 -24.52
N TYR A 260 -72.98 35.68 -24.61
CA TYR A 260 -72.15 34.57 -24.12
C TYR A 260 -72.34 34.37 -22.61
N ARG A 261 -72.39 35.45 -21.82
CA ARG A 261 -72.66 35.34 -20.37
C ARG A 261 -73.98 34.63 -20.07
N ALA A 262 -75.05 34.95 -20.80
CA ALA A 262 -76.36 34.31 -20.62
C ALA A 262 -76.32 32.79 -20.92
N ASP A 263 -75.60 32.37 -21.97
CA ASP A 263 -75.41 30.96 -22.28
C ASP A 263 -74.54 30.25 -21.21
N ALA A 264 -73.50 30.93 -20.71
CA ALA A 264 -72.62 30.43 -19.66
C ALA A 264 -73.37 30.21 -18.33
N ASP A 265 -74.20 31.16 -17.90
CA ASP A 265 -75.01 31.03 -16.70
C ASP A 265 -76.03 29.88 -16.79
N LYS A 266 -76.60 29.64 -17.99
CA LYS A 266 -77.46 28.47 -18.24
C LYS A 266 -76.70 27.15 -18.10
N ALA A 267 -75.49 27.04 -18.65
CA ALA A 267 -74.64 25.87 -18.48
C ALA A 267 -74.20 25.64 -17.02
N ARG A 268 -73.95 26.71 -16.24
CA ARG A 268 -73.66 26.59 -14.79
C ARG A 268 -74.83 25.95 -14.03
N ALA A 269 -76.06 26.32 -14.36
CA ALA A 269 -77.26 25.70 -13.77
C ALA A 269 -77.36 24.21 -14.13
N GLU A 270 -77.13 23.85 -15.40
CA GLU A 270 -77.15 22.46 -15.88
C GLU A 270 -76.07 21.59 -15.19
N VAL A 271 -74.84 22.09 -15.02
CA VAL A 271 -73.78 21.43 -14.22
C VAL A 271 -74.22 21.20 -12.77
N THR A 272 -74.90 22.18 -12.16
CA THR A 272 -75.37 22.07 -10.77
C THR A 272 -76.44 21.00 -10.62
N GLN A 273 -77.36 20.90 -11.59
CA GLN A 273 -78.39 19.87 -11.62
C GLN A 273 -77.81 18.47 -11.88
N ALA A 274 -76.85 18.36 -12.81
CA ALA A 274 -76.17 17.11 -13.14
C ALA A 274 -75.53 16.43 -11.92
N ARG A 275 -74.79 17.20 -11.12
CA ARG A 275 -74.13 16.71 -9.91
C ARG A 275 -75.14 16.14 -8.90
N ARG A 276 -76.27 16.83 -8.68
CA ARG A 276 -77.34 16.35 -7.77
C ARG A 276 -77.94 15.01 -8.25
N GLN A 277 -78.25 14.88 -9.54
CA GLN A 277 -78.78 13.64 -10.11
C GLN A 277 -77.77 12.48 -10.00
N MET A 278 -76.48 12.78 -10.18
CA MET A 278 -75.40 11.82 -9.96
C MET A 278 -75.32 11.38 -8.49
N ASP A 279 -75.34 12.31 -7.54
CA ASP A 279 -75.29 12.01 -6.10
C ASP A 279 -76.52 11.18 -5.65
N GLU A 280 -77.72 11.54 -6.09
CA GLU A 280 -78.96 10.79 -5.83
C GLU A 280 -78.87 9.34 -6.34
N SER A 281 -78.27 9.13 -7.51
CA SER A 281 -78.08 7.78 -8.08
C SER A 281 -77.12 6.90 -7.26
N VAL A 282 -76.10 7.50 -6.64
CA VAL A 282 -75.15 6.80 -5.76
C VAL A 282 -75.82 6.41 -4.44
N VAL A 283 -76.68 7.26 -3.88
CA VAL A 283 -77.43 6.96 -2.65
C VAL A 283 -78.39 5.78 -2.86
N GLN A 284 -79.06 5.71 -4.02
CA GLN A 284 -80.03 4.64 -4.31
C GLN A 284 -79.37 3.29 -4.67
N ALA A 285 -78.21 3.27 -5.34
CA ALA A 285 -77.57 2.03 -5.82
C ALA A 285 -76.38 1.53 -4.96
N GLY A 286 -75.70 2.40 -4.21
CA GLY A 286 -74.41 2.08 -3.60
C GLY A 286 -74.47 1.22 -2.34
N VAL A 287 -75.37 1.52 -1.40
CA VAL A 287 -75.35 0.93 -0.03
C VAL A 287 -75.56 -0.59 -0.06
N SER A 288 -76.49 -1.08 -0.88
CA SER A 288 -76.77 -2.50 -1.04
C SER A 288 -75.61 -3.26 -1.67
N ARG A 289 -74.94 -2.70 -2.68
CA ARG A 289 -73.76 -3.33 -3.32
C ARG A 289 -72.56 -3.42 -2.38
N VAL A 290 -72.25 -2.34 -1.65
CA VAL A 290 -71.15 -2.37 -0.67
C VAL A 290 -71.41 -3.41 0.41
N LYS A 291 -72.66 -3.54 0.90
CA LYS A 291 -72.99 -4.58 1.87
C LYS A 291 -72.84 -5.99 1.28
N VAL A 292 -73.29 -6.24 0.05
CA VAL A 292 -73.12 -7.55 -0.61
C VAL A 292 -71.64 -7.93 -0.82
N GLU A 293 -70.77 -6.98 -1.20
CA GLU A 293 -69.34 -7.26 -1.41
C GLU A 293 -68.52 -7.35 -0.10
N LEU A 294 -68.94 -6.65 0.97
CA LEU A 294 -68.17 -6.54 2.21
C LEU A 294 -68.65 -7.45 3.34
N GLU A 295 -69.94 -7.84 3.38
CA GLU A 295 -70.48 -8.72 4.44
C GLU A 295 -69.81 -10.11 4.48
N PRO A 296 -69.46 -10.79 3.37
CA PRO A 296 -68.75 -12.07 3.45
C PRO A 296 -67.43 -11.97 4.21
N ALA A 297 -66.63 -10.94 3.92
CA ALA A 297 -65.37 -10.69 4.63
C ALA A 297 -65.61 -10.22 6.08
N HIS A 298 -66.71 -9.50 6.35
CA HIS A 298 -67.10 -9.10 7.71
C HIS A 298 -67.50 -10.32 8.56
N GLU A 299 -68.24 -11.27 8.00
CA GLU A 299 -68.57 -12.55 8.66
C GLU A 299 -67.33 -13.42 8.89
N GLU A 300 -66.41 -13.52 7.92
CA GLU A 300 -65.12 -14.18 8.10
C GLU A 300 -64.28 -13.52 9.20
N LEU A 301 -64.27 -12.19 9.30
CA LEU A 301 -63.63 -11.45 10.39
C LEU A 301 -64.31 -11.72 11.75
N ARG A 302 -65.64 -11.75 11.82
CA ARG A 302 -66.40 -12.09 13.05
C ARG A 302 -66.12 -13.53 13.50
N ALA A 303 -66.10 -14.48 12.56
CA ALA A 303 -65.74 -15.87 12.80
C ALA A 303 -64.30 -16.01 13.29
N SER A 304 -63.36 -15.30 12.66
CA SER A 304 -61.95 -15.23 13.05
C SER A 304 -61.78 -14.67 14.47
N ALA A 305 -62.44 -13.55 14.80
CA ALA A 305 -62.42 -12.98 16.14
C ALA A 305 -62.93 -13.99 17.19
N LYS A 306 -64.03 -14.71 16.89
CA LYS A 306 -64.56 -15.76 17.76
C LYS A 306 -63.59 -16.93 17.94
N ALA A 307 -62.93 -17.39 16.87
CA ALA A 307 -61.95 -18.48 16.93
C ALA A 307 -60.70 -18.09 17.74
N LEU A 308 -60.18 -16.88 17.55
CA LEU A 308 -58.98 -16.38 18.25
C LEU A 308 -59.17 -16.16 19.76
N ARG A 309 -60.42 -15.97 20.22
CA ARG A 309 -60.77 -15.90 21.65
C ARG A 309 -60.63 -17.24 22.39
N VAL A 310 -60.52 -18.38 21.69
CA VAL A 310 -60.29 -19.69 22.32
C VAL A 310 -58.87 -19.75 22.92
N LYS A 311 -58.70 -20.40 24.08
CA LYS A 311 -57.42 -20.41 24.83
C LYS A 311 -56.22 -20.86 23.99
N ARG A 312 -56.41 -21.80 23.06
CA ARG A 312 -55.43 -22.22 22.04
C ARG A 312 -56.13 -22.37 20.68
N PRO A 313 -56.00 -21.39 19.76
CA PRO A 313 -56.43 -21.55 18.38
C PRO A 313 -55.54 -22.57 17.63
N THR A 314 -56.07 -23.22 16.60
CA THR A 314 -55.28 -24.11 15.72
C THR A 314 -54.39 -23.31 14.75
N PRO A 315 -53.35 -23.92 14.14
CA PRO A 315 -52.56 -23.27 13.09
C PRO A 315 -53.42 -22.82 11.90
N GLU A 316 -54.42 -23.62 11.54
CA GLU A 316 -55.42 -23.31 10.50
C GLU A 316 -56.22 -22.06 10.86
N GLN A 317 -56.79 -21.99 12.07
CA GLN A 317 -57.51 -20.81 12.56
C GLN A 317 -56.65 -19.53 12.59
N LEU A 318 -55.35 -19.66 12.84
CA LEU A 318 -54.42 -18.52 12.76
C LEU A 318 -54.13 -18.10 11.31
N ALA A 319 -54.11 -19.03 10.35
CA ALA A 319 -53.94 -18.75 8.93
C ALA A 319 -55.20 -18.17 8.29
N GLU A 320 -56.37 -18.72 8.62
CA GLU A 320 -57.69 -18.21 8.27
C GLU A 320 -57.85 -16.76 8.76
N ALA A 321 -57.58 -16.51 10.05
CA ALA A 321 -57.70 -15.17 10.62
C ALA A 321 -56.71 -14.15 10.00
N LYS A 322 -55.49 -14.56 9.63
CA LYS A 322 -54.56 -13.71 8.88
C LYS A 322 -55.10 -13.38 7.48
N THR A 323 -55.73 -14.34 6.82
CA THR A 323 -56.33 -14.18 5.49
C THR A 323 -57.54 -13.25 5.54
N ALA A 324 -58.46 -13.49 6.49
CA ALA A 324 -59.62 -12.63 6.74
C ALA A 324 -59.21 -11.19 7.09
N ALA A 325 -58.17 -11.01 7.92
CA ALA A 325 -57.60 -9.68 8.22
C ALA A 325 -57.04 -8.99 6.96
N PHE A 326 -56.28 -9.71 6.13
CA PHE A 326 -55.74 -9.17 4.88
C PHE A 326 -56.84 -8.76 3.88
N VAL A 327 -57.82 -9.63 3.65
CA VAL A 327 -58.97 -9.37 2.76
C VAL A 327 -59.81 -8.22 3.29
N GLY A 328 -60.16 -8.24 4.58
CA GLY A 328 -60.89 -7.18 5.26
C GLY A 328 -60.21 -5.82 5.14
N ARG A 329 -58.89 -5.75 5.37
CA ARG A 329 -58.11 -4.51 5.20
C ARG A 329 -58.18 -4.01 3.74
N LYS A 330 -57.99 -4.88 2.75
CA LYS A 330 -58.06 -4.52 1.33
C LYS A 330 -59.44 -4.02 0.89
N LEU A 331 -60.51 -4.59 1.44
CA LEU A 331 -61.87 -4.14 1.14
C LEU A 331 -62.21 -2.84 1.87
N VAL A 332 -61.73 -2.64 3.10
CA VAL A 332 -61.80 -1.34 3.79
C VAL A 332 -61.12 -0.25 2.96
N ASP A 333 -59.87 -0.46 2.52
CA ASP A 333 -59.13 0.48 1.67
C ASP A 333 -59.88 0.80 0.36
N LYS A 334 -60.51 -0.22 -0.27
CA LYS A 334 -61.31 -0.08 -1.50
C LYS A 334 -62.54 0.82 -1.31
N TYR A 335 -63.20 0.75 -0.15
CA TYR A 335 -64.48 1.42 0.10
C TYR A 335 -64.38 2.73 0.90
N GLU A 336 -63.21 3.07 1.45
CA GLU A 336 -62.96 4.36 2.12
C GLU A 336 -63.45 5.60 1.32
N PRO A 337 -63.22 5.72 -0.01
CA PRO A 337 -63.67 6.88 -0.78
C PRO A 337 -65.19 6.97 -0.94
N GLN A 338 -65.91 5.86 -0.76
CA GLN A 338 -67.38 5.79 -0.80
C GLN A 338 -67.98 6.06 0.58
N ALA A 339 -67.32 5.61 1.65
CA ALA A 339 -67.65 5.95 3.04
C ALA A 339 -67.64 7.48 3.27
N ALA A 340 -66.69 8.21 2.67
CA ALA A 340 -66.63 9.67 2.74
C ALA A 340 -67.81 10.39 2.03
N ARG A 341 -68.54 9.70 1.14
CA ARG A 341 -69.66 10.25 0.34
C ARG A 341 -71.04 9.81 0.84
N SER A 342 -71.11 8.76 1.67
CA SER A 342 -72.36 8.23 2.21
C SER A 342 -72.19 7.83 3.68
N GLN A 343 -72.91 8.53 4.56
CA GLN A 343 -72.89 8.27 6.00
C GLN A 343 -73.24 6.82 6.35
N ALA A 344 -74.17 6.20 5.61
CA ALA A 344 -74.56 4.80 5.81
C ALA A 344 -73.41 3.82 5.47
N ILE A 345 -72.66 4.09 4.40
CA ILE A 345 -71.46 3.30 4.04
C ILE A 345 -70.37 3.53 5.10
N GLY A 346 -70.17 4.77 5.55
CA GLY A 346 -69.19 5.11 6.58
C GLY A 346 -69.46 4.44 7.94
N GLN A 347 -70.72 4.34 8.37
CA GLN A 347 -71.09 3.62 9.60
C GLN A 347 -70.77 2.12 9.50
N TYR A 348 -71.20 1.46 8.43
CA TYR A 348 -70.97 0.03 8.25
C TYR A 348 -69.47 -0.31 8.09
N LEU A 349 -68.72 0.53 7.37
CA LEU A 349 -67.28 0.36 7.20
C LEU A 349 -66.50 0.62 8.51
N ALA A 350 -67.03 1.43 9.43
CA ALA A 350 -66.48 1.59 10.77
C ALA A 350 -66.68 0.34 11.66
N GLU A 351 -67.80 -0.37 11.53
CA GLU A 351 -68.01 -1.67 12.21
C GLU A 351 -66.97 -2.70 11.73
N VAL A 352 -66.79 -2.83 10.41
CA VAL A 352 -65.80 -3.74 9.80
C VAL A 352 -64.39 -3.41 10.27
N LYS A 353 -64.02 -2.11 10.31
CA LYS A 353 -62.74 -1.64 10.87
C LYS A 353 -62.54 -2.05 12.33
N ASN A 354 -63.57 -1.96 13.16
CA ASN A 354 -63.47 -2.33 14.58
C ASN A 354 -63.23 -3.85 14.74
N THR A 355 -63.94 -4.70 14.00
CA THR A 355 -63.69 -6.16 14.04
C THR A 355 -62.33 -6.52 13.44
N LEU A 356 -61.90 -5.85 12.36
CA LEU A 356 -60.56 -6.01 11.80
C LEU A 356 -59.47 -5.69 12.83
N VAL A 357 -59.58 -4.56 13.53
CA VAL A 357 -58.62 -4.18 14.59
C VAL A 357 -58.63 -5.19 15.73
N GLU A 358 -59.78 -5.75 16.14
CA GLU A 358 -59.83 -6.81 17.15
C GLU A 358 -59.02 -8.05 16.70
N VAL A 359 -59.26 -8.53 15.48
CA VAL A 359 -58.56 -9.70 14.91
C VAL A 359 -57.05 -9.46 14.82
N GLU A 360 -56.63 -8.30 14.28
CA GLU A 360 -55.22 -7.96 14.13
C GLU A 360 -54.49 -7.83 15.47
N VAL A 361 -55.14 -7.24 16.49
CA VAL A 361 -54.61 -7.13 17.86
C VAL A 361 -54.38 -8.51 18.47
N VAL A 362 -55.35 -9.41 18.37
CA VAL A 362 -55.20 -10.75 18.95
C VAL A 362 -54.14 -11.56 18.18
N LEU A 363 -54.07 -11.45 16.85
CA LEU A 363 -53.00 -12.08 16.05
C LEU A 363 -51.60 -11.58 16.45
N GLN A 364 -51.43 -10.29 16.70
CA GLN A 364 -50.17 -9.71 17.18
C GLN A 364 -49.78 -10.27 18.56
N VAL A 365 -50.72 -10.31 19.52
CA VAL A 365 -50.48 -10.92 20.85
C VAL A 365 -50.08 -12.39 20.74
N ARG A 366 -50.82 -13.20 19.96
CA ARG A 366 -50.52 -14.64 19.82
C ARG A 366 -49.19 -14.92 19.15
N THR A 367 -48.82 -14.14 18.13
CA THR A 367 -47.52 -14.28 17.45
C THR A 367 -46.38 -13.94 18.41
N LEU A 368 -46.56 -12.90 19.25
CA LEU A 368 -45.58 -12.52 20.25
C LEU A 368 -45.43 -13.56 21.36
N ASP A 369 -46.53 -14.12 21.86
CA ASP A 369 -46.50 -15.18 22.88
C ASP A 369 -45.86 -16.49 22.37
N ALA A 370 -46.02 -16.82 21.08
CA ALA A 370 -45.32 -17.95 20.47
C ALA A 370 -43.80 -17.72 20.45
N ALA A 371 -43.34 -16.57 19.98
CA ALA A 371 -41.91 -16.22 19.99
C ALA A 371 -41.32 -16.15 21.42
N ARG A 372 -42.10 -15.70 22.41
CA ARG A 372 -41.72 -15.76 23.83
C ARG A 372 -41.54 -17.21 24.31
N ALA A 373 -42.43 -18.11 23.92
CA ALA A 373 -42.35 -19.53 24.28
C ALA A 373 -41.12 -20.22 23.69
N GLU A 374 -40.78 -19.93 22.43
CA GLU A 374 -39.56 -20.40 21.78
C GLU A 374 -38.30 -19.92 22.50
N VAL A 375 -38.22 -18.62 22.85
CA VAL A 375 -37.12 -18.06 23.65
C VAL A 375 -37.00 -18.76 25.01
N MET A 376 -38.10 -18.92 25.75
CA MET A 376 -38.06 -19.61 27.05
C MET A 376 -37.61 -21.07 26.93
N GLN A 377 -37.98 -21.77 25.85
CA GLN A 377 -37.58 -23.14 25.61
C GLN A 377 -36.09 -23.26 25.23
N ALA A 378 -35.60 -22.36 24.38
CA ALA A 378 -34.19 -22.35 23.98
C ALA A 378 -33.26 -21.92 25.14
N LEU A 379 -33.69 -20.98 25.99
CA LEU A 379 -32.98 -20.62 27.23
C LEU A 379 -32.86 -21.83 28.18
N ARG A 380 -33.94 -22.60 28.37
CA ARG A 380 -33.91 -23.87 29.13
C ARG A 380 -32.99 -24.92 28.51
N ASN A 381 -32.76 -24.90 27.20
CA ASN A 381 -31.80 -25.80 26.55
C ASN A 381 -30.36 -25.44 26.94
N ILE A 382 -29.97 -24.16 26.91
CA ILE A 382 -28.60 -23.74 27.28
C ILE A 382 -28.33 -23.81 28.80
N GLU A 383 -29.36 -23.68 29.64
CA GLU A 383 -29.24 -23.88 31.10
C GLU A 383 -28.86 -25.31 31.50
N LYS A 384 -29.01 -26.29 30.59
CA LYS A 384 -28.55 -27.67 30.81
C LYS A 384 -27.03 -27.72 30.99
N ARG A 385 -26.56 -28.69 31.77
CA ARG A 385 -25.14 -28.80 32.19
C ARG A 385 -24.15 -28.87 31.02
N ALA A 386 -24.52 -29.52 29.91
CA ALA A 386 -23.70 -29.68 28.72
C ALA A 386 -24.37 -29.04 27.49
N ALA A 387 -24.47 -27.72 27.48
CA ALA A 387 -25.04 -26.98 26.35
C ALA A 387 -24.10 -27.00 25.14
N THR A 388 -24.64 -27.27 23.95
CA THR A 388 -23.88 -27.29 22.69
C THR A 388 -23.83 -25.89 22.05
N ALA A 389 -22.87 -25.66 21.15
CA ALA A 389 -22.80 -24.41 20.38
C ALA A 389 -24.08 -24.18 19.55
N GLU A 390 -24.68 -25.25 19.04
CA GLU A 390 -25.96 -25.22 18.30
C GLU A 390 -27.11 -24.70 19.18
N GLN A 391 -27.19 -25.11 20.45
CA GLN A 391 -28.23 -24.63 21.38
C GLN A 391 -28.06 -23.14 21.72
N PHE A 392 -26.84 -22.60 21.72
CA PHE A 392 -26.62 -21.17 21.85
C PHE A 392 -27.07 -20.39 20.59
N GLU A 393 -26.84 -20.93 19.40
CA GLU A 393 -27.35 -20.31 18.15
C GLU A 393 -28.88 -20.47 18.01
N GLU A 394 -29.48 -21.56 18.51
CA GLU A 394 -30.94 -21.73 18.65
C GLU A 394 -31.52 -20.62 19.55
N ALA A 395 -30.98 -20.43 20.75
CA ALA A 395 -31.43 -19.40 21.69
C ALA A 395 -31.25 -17.97 21.13
N LYS A 396 -30.13 -17.69 20.47
CA LYS A 396 -29.87 -16.43 19.78
C LYS A 396 -30.85 -16.21 18.62
N THR A 397 -31.16 -17.24 17.85
CA THR A 397 -32.15 -17.16 16.75
C THR A 397 -33.54 -16.87 17.30
N ALA A 398 -33.98 -17.57 18.36
CA ALA A 398 -35.25 -17.32 19.02
C ALA A 398 -35.34 -15.87 19.56
N LEU A 399 -34.26 -15.36 20.17
CA LEU A 399 -34.20 -13.96 20.63
C LEU A 399 -34.33 -12.95 19.46
N VAL A 400 -33.69 -13.21 18.32
CA VAL A 400 -33.84 -12.39 17.10
C VAL A 400 -35.25 -12.46 16.52
N VAL A 401 -35.90 -13.64 16.54
CA VAL A 401 -37.30 -13.80 16.12
C VAL A 401 -38.24 -13.02 17.03
N LEU A 402 -38.04 -13.07 18.35
CA LEU A 402 -38.81 -12.31 19.32
C LEU A 402 -38.63 -10.80 19.15
N GLU A 403 -37.41 -10.33 18.91
CA GLU A 403 -37.10 -8.92 18.64
C GLU A 403 -37.79 -8.39 17.37
N LYS A 404 -37.63 -9.09 16.24
CA LYS A 404 -38.32 -8.76 14.97
C LYS A 404 -39.83 -8.80 15.10
N THR A 405 -40.38 -9.77 15.85
CA THR A 405 -41.82 -9.82 16.13
C THR A 405 -42.26 -8.57 16.88
N LEU A 406 -41.48 -8.12 17.88
CA LEU A 406 -41.73 -6.91 18.66
C LEU A 406 -41.73 -5.62 17.81
N GLU A 407 -40.90 -5.56 16.76
CA GLU A 407 -40.86 -4.42 15.81
C GLU A 407 -42.16 -4.29 15.00
N THR A 408 -42.83 -5.41 14.68
CA THR A 408 -44.09 -5.41 13.90
C THR A 408 -45.33 -5.04 14.73
N VAL A 409 -45.22 -4.99 16.05
CA VAL A 409 -46.34 -4.81 16.97
C VAL A 409 -46.68 -3.34 17.18
N HIS A 410 -47.98 -3.00 17.15
CA HIS A 410 -48.46 -1.64 17.39
C HIS A 410 -48.42 -1.28 18.89
N VAL A 411 -47.23 -0.92 19.37
CA VAL A 411 -46.90 -0.66 20.80
C VAL A 411 -47.81 0.36 21.49
N LYS A 412 -48.46 1.26 20.75
CA LYS A 412 -49.39 2.26 21.31
C LYS A 412 -50.79 1.70 21.61
N ASN A 413 -51.11 0.46 21.22
CA ASN A 413 -52.39 -0.17 21.52
C ASN A 413 -52.38 -0.73 22.96
N PRO A 414 -53.28 -0.26 23.86
CA PRO A 414 -53.33 -0.73 25.25
C PRO A 414 -53.47 -2.24 25.41
N ALA A 415 -54.13 -2.92 24.46
CA ALA A 415 -54.35 -4.37 24.51
C ALA A 415 -53.08 -5.21 24.28
N ILE A 416 -52.05 -4.65 23.63
CA ILE A 416 -50.79 -5.35 23.32
C ILE A 416 -49.63 -4.87 24.19
N SER A 417 -49.72 -3.65 24.76
CA SER A 417 -48.68 -3.07 25.62
C SER A 417 -48.13 -4.00 26.71
N PRO A 418 -48.94 -4.80 27.45
CA PRO A 418 -48.41 -5.72 28.46
C PRO A 418 -47.55 -6.84 27.85
N ALA A 419 -48.03 -7.51 26.80
CA ALA A 419 -47.28 -8.59 26.13
C ALA A 419 -45.99 -8.05 25.48
N ALA A 420 -46.03 -6.83 24.94
CA ALA A 420 -44.84 -6.14 24.42
C ALA A 420 -43.84 -5.74 25.52
N ALA A 421 -44.31 -5.39 26.73
CA ALA A 421 -43.44 -5.12 27.87
C ALA A 421 -42.75 -6.40 28.38
N ASP A 422 -43.52 -7.48 28.55
CA ASP A 422 -43.00 -8.80 28.90
C ASP A 422 -41.96 -9.31 27.90
N ALA A 423 -42.23 -9.19 26.60
CA ALA A 423 -41.31 -9.59 25.55
C ALA A 423 -39.99 -8.81 25.59
N ARG A 424 -40.03 -7.50 25.87
CA ARG A 424 -38.82 -6.67 26.05
C ARG A 424 -38.04 -7.06 27.31
N GLN A 425 -38.73 -7.44 28.39
CA GLN A 425 -38.09 -7.95 29.59
C GLN A 425 -37.40 -9.28 29.32
N LEU A 426 -38.09 -10.22 28.66
CA LEU A 426 -37.53 -11.52 28.26
C LEU A 426 -36.34 -11.38 27.29
N LEU A 427 -36.33 -10.39 26.39
CA LEU A 427 -35.16 -10.10 25.54
C LEU A 427 -33.95 -9.65 26.37
N ARG A 428 -34.14 -8.80 27.39
CA ARG A 428 -33.04 -8.36 28.28
C ARG A 428 -32.52 -9.52 29.11
N ASP A 429 -33.42 -10.22 29.80
CA ASP A 429 -33.07 -11.31 30.71
C ASP A 429 -32.49 -12.50 29.94
N GLY A 430 -33.05 -12.82 28.76
CA GLY A 430 -32.56 -13.88 27.89
C GLY A 430 -31.15 -13.61 27.35
N ARG A 431 -30.85 -12.37 26.94
CA ARG A 431 -29.49 -11.97 26.56
C ARG A 431 -28.51 -12.11 27.72
N ALA A 432 -28.87 -11.61 28.91
CA ALA A 432 -28.03 -11.74 30.10
C ALA A 432 -27.80 -13.22 30.50
N THR A 433 -28.84 -14.06 30.43
CA THR A 433 -28.73 -15.51 30.68
C THR A 433 -27.85 -16.20 29.63
N MET A 434 -27.98 -15.86 28.35
CA MET A 434 -27.07 -16.38 27.31
C MET A 434 -25.62 -16.02 27.60
N GLU A 435 -25.31 -14.76 27.89
CA GLU A 435 -23.95 -14.31 28.17
C GLU A 435 -23.36 -15.00 29.40
N ARG A 436 -24.11 -15.05 30.50
CA ARG A 436 -23.68 -15.72 31.74
C ARG A 436 -23.44 -17.21 31.50
N ARG A 437 -24.38 -17.89 30.85
CA ARG A 437 -24.30 -19.34 30.62
C ARG A 437 -23.23 -19.70 29.61
N ARG A 438 -23.00 -18.86 28.60
CA ARG A 438 -21.89 -19.02 27.64
C ARG A 438 -20.55 -18.94 28.35
N TYR A 439 -20.37 -17.94 29.21
CA TYR A 439 -19.19 -17.80 30.05
C TYR A 439 -18.95 -19.03 30.95
N GLU A 440 -20.00 -19.54 31.63
CA GLU A 440 -19.91 -20.75 32.46
C GLU A 440 -19.50 -21.99 31.65
N VAL A 441 -20.05 -22.18 30.45
CA VAL A 441 -19.74 -23.34 29.58
C VAL A 441 -18.33 -23.25 29.00
N ASP A 442 -17.93 -22.09 28.47
CA ASP A 442 -16.58 -21.89 27.91
C ASP A 442 -15.52 -22.06 29.03
N LEU A 443 -15.79 -21.61 30.25
CA LEU A 443 -14.94 -21.83 31.44
C LEU A 443 -14.81 -23.33 31.79
N GLN A 444 -15.90 -24.08 31.74
CA GLN A 444 -15.87 -25.53 32.00
C GLN A 444 -15.08 -26.28 30.92
N GLN A 445 -15.31 -25.99 29.63
CA GLN A 445 -14.54 -26.58 28.53
C GLN A 445 -13.05 -26.23 28.64
N GLN A 446 -12.74 -25.00 29.04
CA GLN A 446 -11.37 -24.54 29.25
C GLN A 446 -10.68 -25.33 30.38
N ARG A 447 -11.34 -25.57 31.51
CA ARG A 447 -10.80 -26.44 32.58
C ARG A 447 -10.52 -27.86 32.08
N VAL A 448 -11.45 -28.46 31.32
CA VAL A 448 -11.27 -29.81 30.74
C VAL A 448 -10.03 -29.87 29.84
N LYS A 449 -9.86 -28.91 28.92
CA LYS A 449 -8.67 -28.85 28.03
C LYS A 449 -7.36 -28.71 28.81
N VAL A 450 -7.35 -27.91 29.88
CA VAL A 450 -6.16 -27.78 30.74
C VAL A 450 -5.88 -29.09 31.48
N ASP A 451 -6.90 -29.78 32.00
CA ASP A 451 -6.75 -31.08 32.68
C ASP A 451 -6.28 -32.20 31.73
N GLU A 452 -6.77 -32.23 30.49
CA GLU A 452 -6.29 -33.13 29.44
C GLU A 452 -4.82 -32.88 29.10
N ALA A 453 -4.42 -31.62 28.90
CA ALA A 453 -3.02 -31.24 28.64
C ALA A 453 -2.10 -31.62 29.83
N ARG A 454 -2.55 -31.35 31.07
CA ARG A 454 -1.84 -31.75 32.30
C ARG A 454 -1.67 -33.28 32.38
N LYS A 455 -2.73 -34.04 32.10
CA LYS A 455 -2.71 -35.51 32.14
C LYS A 455 -1.76 -36.10 31.09
N ASN A 456 -1.78 -35.56 29.87
CA ASN A 456 -0.88 -35.99 28.79
C ASN A 456 0.58 -35.72 29.14
N ALA A 457 0.91 -34.48 29.53
CA ALA A 457 2.26 -34.10 29.94
C ALA A 457 2.77 -34.92 31.13
N ALA A 458 1.93 -35.17 32.14
CA ALA A 458 2.27 -36.00 33.28
C ALA A 458 2.56 -37.47 32.87
N ALA A 459 1.78 -38.03 31.94
CA ALA A 459 2.01 -39.39 31.43
C ALA A 459 3.36 -39.50 30.69
N LEU A 460 3.67 -38.56 29.80
CA LEU A 460 4.95 -38.51 29.07
C LEU A 460 6.14 -38.31 30.03
N VAL A 461 6.02 -37.44 31.03
CA VAL A 461 7.07 -37.24 32.06
C VAL A 461 7.28 -38.51 32.90
N ILE A 462 6.23 -39.28 33.20
CA ILE A 462 6.36 -40.58 33.89
C ILE A 462 7.05 -41.61 32.99
N GLN A 463 6.81 -41.60 31.67
CA GLN A 463 7.43 -42.54 30.73
C GLN A 463 8.95 -42.32 30.64
N ILE A 464 9.40 -41.09 30.40
CA ILE A 464 10.85 -40.76 30.29
C ILE A 464 11.64 -41.03 31.58
N GLN A 465 10.97 -41.13 32.72
CA GLN A 465 11.59 -41.49 34.01
C GLN A 465 11.84 -43.00 34.15
N LYS A 466 11.03 -43.85 33.51
CA LYS A 466 11.12 -45.32 33.60
C LYS A 466 12.05 -45.93 32.56
N GLU A 467 11.96 -45.44 31.32
CA GLU A 467 12.70 -45.95 30.17
C GLU A 467 14.05 -45.23 30.03
N THR A 468 14.91 -45.69 29.11
CA THR A 468 16.01 -44.88 28.55
C THR A 468 15.45 -44.09 27.36
N PRO A 469 14.95 -42.85 27.56
CA PRO A 469 14.22 -42.16 26.51
C PRO A 469 15.17 -41.70 25.40
N SER A 470 14.69 -41.81 24.17
CA SER A 470 15.30 -41.15 23.03
C SER A 470 15.24 -39.61 23.16
N PRO A 471 16.12 -38.86 22.46
CA PRO A 471 16.02 -37.40 22.39
C PRO A 471 14.64 -36.91 21.92
N ALA A 472 13.96 -37.67 21.04
CA ALA A 472 12.62 -37.38 20.57
C ALA A 472 11.57 -37.46 21.69
N GLN A 473 11.57 -38.52 22.50
CA GLN A 473 10.65 -38.66 23.64
C GLN A 473 10.86 -37.58 24.72
N LEU A 474 12.11 -37.17 24.96
CA LEU A 474 12.41 -36.03 25.82
C LEU A 474 11.83 -34.72 25.26
N GLN A 475 11.95 -34.49 23.95
CA GLN A 475 11.41 -33.30 23.29
C GLN A 475 9.87 -33.30 23.27
N GLU A 476 9.25 -34.46 23.09
CA GLU A 476 7.80 -34.66 23.15
C GLU A 476 7.24 -34.31 24.53
N ALA A 477 7.87 -34.79 25.61
CA ALA A 477 7.51 -34.43 26.97
C ALA A 477 7.60 -32.92 27.23
N GLU A 478 8.65 -32.24 26.75
CA GLU A 478 8.76 -30.78 26.85
C GLU A 478 7.68 -30.05 26.07
N ASN A 479 7.34 -30.53 24.88
CA ASN A 479 6.28 -29.95 24.05
C ASN A 479 4.91 -30.13 24.70
N ALA A 480 4.64 -31.27 25.34
CA ALA A 480 3.43 -31.48 26.13
C ALA A 480 3.35 -30.55 27.35
N VAL A 481 4.47 -30.31 28.06
CA VAL A 481 4.53 -29.32 29.15
C VAL A 481 4.28 -27.89 28.63
N LYS A 482 4.88 -27.51 27.51
CA LYS A 482 4.62 -26.21 26.84
C LYS A 482 3.14 -26.07 26.42
N GLN A 483 2.51 -27.16 25.99
CA GLN A 483 1.09 -27.17 25.61
C GLN A 483 0.16 -26.83 26.78
N ILE A 484 0.52 -27.18 28.03
CA ILE A 484 -0.22 -26.70 29.22
C ILE A 484 -0.23 -25.16 29.25
N GLY A 485 0.93 -24.54 29.03
CA GLY A 485 1.07 -23.08 28.96
C GLY A 485 0.21 -22.48 27.85
N ALA A 486 0.28 -23.04 26.64
CA ALA A 486 -0.52 -22.58 25.49
C ALA A 486 -2.03 -22.65 25.76
N VAL A 487 -2.52 -23.74 26.38
CA VAL A 487 -3.94 -23.85 26.75
C VAL A 487 -4.29 -22.87 27.88
N LEU A 488 -3.42 -22.67 28.88
CA LEU A 488 -3.67 -21.70 29.95
C LEU A 488 -3.79 -20.25 29.44
N GLU A 489 -3.02 -19.84 28.44
CA GLU A 489 -3.10 -18.49 27.87
C GLU A 489 -4.43 -18.24 27.13
N VAL A 490 -5.02 -19.26 26.48
CA VAL A 490 -6.41 -19.18 25.97
C VAL A 490 -7.41 -18.91 27.10
N GLY A 491 -7.11 -19.39 28.31
CA GLY A 491 -7.90 -19.16 29.52
C GLY A 491 -7.62 -17.84 30.25
N ALA A 492 -6.67 -17.00 29.80
CA ALA A 492 -6.32 -15.75 30.47
C ALA A 492 -7.50 -14.78 30.73
N PRO A 493 -8.54 -14.66 29.85
CA PRO A 493 -9.71 -13.84 30.12
C PRO A 493 -10.52 -14.28 31.36
N PHE A 494 -10.52 -15.57 31.70
CA PHE A 494 -11.22 -16.09 32.88
C PHE A 494 -10.50 -15.73 34.18
N VAL A 495 -9.16 -15.63 34.19
CA VAL A 495 -8.34 -15.30 35.37
C VAL A 495 -8.75 -13.95 36.00
N LYS A 496 -9.22 -12.99 35.19
CA LYS A 496 -9.68 -11.68 35.67
C LYS A 496 -11.13 -11.67 36.20
N LYS A 497 -11.92 -12.70 35.85
CA LYS A 497 -13.38 -12.75 36.08
C LYS A 497 -13.80 -13.84 37.07
N ASP A 498 -12.98 -14.88 37.25
CA ASP A 498 -13.24 -16.01 38.13
C ASP A 498 -12.01 -16.30 39.01
N ARG A 499 -12.17 -16.12 40.32
CA ARG A 499 -11.11 -16.30 41.32
C ARG A 499 -10.64 -17.75 41.43
N ASP A 500 -11.55 -18.71 41.28
CA ASP A 500 -11.23 -20.13 41.42
C ASP A 500 -10.48 -20.64 40.20
N TYR A 501 -10.73 -20.07 39.01
CA TYR A 501 -9.94 -20.31 37.82
C TYR A 501 -8.56 -19.63 37.91
N ALA A 502 -8.47 -18.43 38.49
CA ALA A 502 -7.18 -17.80 38.75
C ALA A 502 -6.28 -18.64 39.67
N LEU A 503 -6.85 -19.20 40.74
CA LEU A 503 -6.15 -20.13 41.64
C LEU A 503 -5.75 -21.43 40.93
N TYR A 504 -6.68 -22.05 40.19
CA TYR A 504 -6.44 -23.26 39.39
C TYR A 504 -5.34 -23.05 38.32
N ALA A 505 -5.32 -21.89 37.65
CA ALA A 505 -4.30 -21.54 36.67
C ALA A 505 -2.93 -21.35 37.34
N LYS A 506 -2.86 -20.73 38.53
CA LYS A 506 -1.63 -20.62 39.32
C LYS A 506 -1.08 -22.00 39.70
N GLU A 507 -1.92 -22.84 40.30
CA GLU A 507 -1.55 -24.22 40.68
C GLU A 507 -1.10 -25.05 39.46
N THR A 508 -1.74 -24.84 38.31
CA THR A 508 -1.33 -25.49 37.06
C THR A 508 0.02 -24.99 36.56
N LYS A 509 0.33 -23.68 36.66
CA LYS A 509 1.67 -23.14 36.33
C LYS A 509 2.75 -23.69 37.27
N GLU A 510 2.44 -23.87 38.56
CA GLU A 510 3.34 -24.50 39.54
C GLU A 510 3.61 -25.98 39.19
N ARG A 511 2.58 -26.76 38.87
CA ARG A 511 2.75 -28.16 38.41
C ARG A 511 3.47 -28.27 37.06
N MET A 512 3.26 -27.31 36.14
CA MET A 512 3.97 -27.24 34.87
C MET A 512 5.48 -27.03 35.09
N ALA A 513 5.86 -26.23 36.09
CA ALA A 513 7.25 -26.03 36.49
C ALA A 513 7.88 -27.31 37.08
N ASP A 514 7.19 -28.02 37.99
CA ASP A 514 7.64 -29.32 38.54
C ASP A 514 7.84 -30.36 37.42
N LEU A 515 6.92 -30.46 36.46
CA LEU A 515 7.08 -31.34 35.29
C LEU A 515 8.31 -30.96 34.44
N GLY A 516 8.52 -29.66 34.18
CA GLY A 516 9.70 -29.16 33.48
C GLY A 516 11.02 -29.46 34.22
N GLU A 517 11.03 -29.29 35.53
CA GLU A 517 12.19 -29.61 36.37
C GLU A 517 12.52 -31.10 36.36
N ARG A 518 11.51 -31.97 36.41
CA ARG A 518 11.68 -33.43 36.28
C ARG A 518 12.30 -33.84 34.95
N ILE A 519 11.90 -33.20 33.84
CA ILE A 519 12.52 -33.42 32.53
C ILE A 519 13.99 -33.01 32.57
N ASN A 520 14.30 -31.82 33.08
CA ASN A 520 15.67 -31.31 33.16
C ASN A 520 16.58 -32.20 34.03
N ARG A 521 16.10 -32.62 35.21
CA ARG A 521 16.80 -33.58 36.07
C ARG A 521 17.06 -34.91 35.33
N ARG A 522 16.09 -35.41 34.54
CA ARG A 522 16.28 -36.63 33.74
C ARG A 522 17.30 -36.45 32.61
N LYS A 523 17.30 -35.30 31.92
CA LYS A 523 18.31 -34.94 30.91
C LYS A 523 19.72 -34.92 31.50
N ILE A 524 19.89 -34.30 32.68
CA ILE A 524 21.16 -34.26 33.43
C ILE A 524 21.66 -35.68 33.74
N VAL A 525 20.81 -36.54 34.29
CA VAL A 525 21.19 -37.94 34.63
C VAL A 525 21.60 -38.75 33.40
N LEU A 526 20.95 -38.53 32.25
CA LEU A 526 21.30 -39.22 30.99
C LEU A 526 22.63 -38.71 30.43
N ALA A 527 22.85 -37.39 30.41
CA ALA A 527 24.14 -36.81 30.03
C ALA A 527 25.26 -37.29 30.96
N ALA A 528 25.01 -37.36 32.27
CA ALA A 528 25.93 -37.88 33.28
C ALA A 528 26.25 -39.38 33.08
N ALA A 529 25.31 -40.18 32.59
CA ALA A 529 25.54 -41.57 32.24
C ALA A 529 26.42 -41.70 30.98
N ASP A 530 26.09 -40.97 29.91
CA ASP A 530 26.85 -41.01 28.66
C ASP A 530 28.28 -40.46 28.82
N ALA A 531 28.43 -39.31 29.47
CA ALA A 531 29.74 -38.72 29.75
C ALA A 531 30.64 -39.63 30.61
N ARG A 532 30.07 -40.46 31.51
CA ARG A 532 30.83 -41.51 32.23
C ARG A 532 31.35 -42.59 31.29
N VAL A 533 30.55 -43.05 30.33
CA VAL A 533 30.94 -44.05 29.34
C VAL A 533 32.02 -43.49 28.42
N GLN A 534 31.83 -42.27 27.89
CA GLN A 534 32.82 -41.60 27.04
C GLN A 534 34.16 -41.39 27.76
N LEU A 535 34.13 -40.94 29.02
CA LEU A 535 35.33 -40.72 29.83
C LEU A 535 36.10 -42.02 30.11
N ALA A 536 35.40 -43.10 30.48
CA ALA A 536 36.02 -44.41 30.69
C ALA A 536 36.62 -45.00 29.39
N SER A 537 35.94 -44.80 28.26
CA SER A 537 36.44 -45.19 26.93
C SER A 537 37.71 -44.40 26.57
N ARG A 538 37.70 -43.07 26.72
CA ARG A 538 38.85 -42.21 26.42
C ARG A 538 40.06 -42.51 27.31
N LEU A 539 39.87 -42.77 28.60
CA LEU A 539 40.95 -43.23 29.49
C LEU A 539 41.55 -44.56 29.01
N THR A 540 40.71 -45.52 28.59
CA THR A 540 41.17 -46.82 28.07
C THR A 540 42.00 -46.65 26.80
N THR A 541 41.50 -45.92 25.80
CA THR A 541 42.26 -45.62 24.57
C THR A 541 43.54 -44.82 24.84
N THR A 542 43.55 -43.97 25.86
CA THR A 542 44.75 -43.21 26.24
C THR A 542 45.82 -44.12 26.86
N LYS A 543 45.43 -45.11 27.68
CA LYS A 543 46.35 -46.17 28.15
C LYS A 543 46.95 -46.95 26.99
N GLU A 544 46.13 -47.41 26.04
CA GLU A 544 46.58 -48.19 24.88
C GLU A 544 47.65 -47.44 24.05
N LYS A 545 47.38 -46.18 23.70
CA LYS A 545 48.35 -45.31 23.02
C LYS A 545 49.61 -45.05 23.85
N LEU A 546 49.47 -44.93 25.16
CA LEU A 546 50.60 -44.70 26.07
C LEU A 546 51.50 -45.94 26.21
N GLU A 547 50.95 -47.15 26.23
CA GLU A 547 51.76 -48.38 26.20
C GLU A 547 52.51 -48.52 24.86
N ALA A 548 51.89 -48.15 23.73
CA ALA A 548 52.58 -48.06 22.45
C ALA A 548 53.77 -47.07 22.49
N ALA A 549 53.57 -45.88 23.09
CA ALA A 549 54.60 -44.86 23.26
C ALA A 549 55.75 -45.28 24.20
N LYS A 550 55.51 -46.21 25.15
CA LYS A 550 56.57 -46.78 26.02
C LYS A 550 57.41 -47.85 25.31
N GLY A 551 56.83 -48.56 24.34
CA GLY A 551 57.44 -49.69 23.65
C GLY A 551 58.83 -49.40 23.09
N ILE A 552 59.72 -50.40 23.06
CA ILE A 552 61.14 -50.19 22.71
C ILE A 552 61.35 -49.60 21.31
N SER A 553 60.45 -49.89 20.38
CA SER A 553 60.41 -49.38 19.00
C SER A 553 59.56 -48.11 18.82
N SER A 554 59.20 -47.42 19.92
CA SER A 554 58.39 -46.18 19.90
C SER A 554 59.01 -45.11 19.00
N THR A 555 58.21 -44.53 18.11
CA THR A 555 58.57 -43.36 17.32
C THR A 555 58.17 -42.06 18.02
N ASP A 556 58.66 -40.92 17.53
CA ASP A 556 58.20 -39.60 17.99
C ASP A 556 56.69 -39.40 17.73
N GLY A 557 56.12 -40.02 16.69
CA GLY A 557 54.69 -39.97 16.38
C GLY A 557 53.81 -40.77 17.33
N ASP A 558 54.31 -41.86 17.91
CA ASP A 558 53.58 -42.62 18.95
C ASP A 558 53.46 -41.79 20.23
N VAL A 559 54.55 -41.12 20.61
CA VAL A 559 54.59 -40.20 21.76
C VAL A 559 53.68 -38.99 21.54
N GLU A 560 53.67 -38.40 20.33
CA GLU A 560 52.73 -37.31 19.99
C GLU A 560 51.27 -37.78 20.03
N THR A 561 50.99 -38.99 19.55
CA THR A 561 49.65 -39.60 19.56
C THR A 561 49.16 -39.89 20.98
N ALA A 562 50.05 -40.37 21.86
CA ALA A 562 49.76 -40.52 23.29
C ALA A 562 49.52 -39.15 23.96
N SER A 563 50.35 -38.14 23.67
CA SER A 563 50.17 -36.78 24.21
C SER A 563 48.81 -36.19 23.86
N LYS A 564 48.43 -36.23 22.57
CA LYS A 564 47.10 -35.76 22.12
C LYS A 564 45.96 -36.49 22.82
N SER A 565 46.10 -37.79 23.10
CA SER A 565 45.08 -38.55 23.82
C SER A 565 44.96 -38.17 25.30
N VAL A 566 46.08 -37.82 25.95
CA VAL A 566 46.08 -37.27 27.32
C VAL A 566 45.39 -35.89 27.32
N ASP A 567 45.65 -35.04 26.32
CA ASP A 567 45.00 -33.74 26.19
C ASP A 567 43.49 -33.86 25.91
N GLU A 568 43.05 -34.81 25.07
CA GLU A 568 41.63 -35.12 24.83
C GLU A 568 40.87 -35.48 26.12
N VAL A 569 41.50 -36.18 27.07
CA VAL A 569 40.89 -36.50 28.37
C VAL A 569 40.75 -35.25 29.24
N MET A 570 41.69 -34.30 29.19
CA MET A 570 41.56 -33.01 29.88
C MET A 570 40.39 -32.20 29.31
N GLN A 571 40.31 -32.08 27.97
CA GLN A 571 39.19 -31.39 27.29
C GLN A 571 37.83 -32.00 27.64
N MET A 572 37.76 -33.32 27.86
CA MET A 572 36.53 -33.98 28.34
C MET A 572 36.11 -33.54 29.74
N PHE A 573 37.04 -33.24 30.66
CA PHE A 573 36.68 -32.66 31.96
C PHE A 573 36.17 -31.21 31.81
N GLU A 574 36.84 -30.40 30.98
CA GLU A 574 36.45 -29.01 30.74
C GLU A 574 35.04 -28.90 30.12
N ALA A 575 34.79 -29.69 29.07
CA ALA A 575 33.50 -29.73 28.37
C ALA A 575 32.33 -30.17 29.27
N ASN A 576 32.60 -31.00 30.28
CA ASN A 576 31.59 -31.53 31.20
C ASN A 576 31.63 -30.90 32.60
N ALA A 577 32.40 -29.82 32.82
CA ALA A 577 32.55 -29.21 34.15
C ALA A 577 31.23 -28.69 34.76
N ALA A 578 30.25 -28.32 33.92
CA ALA A 578 28.90 -27.97 34.38
C ALA A 578 28.13 -29.18 34.93
N LEU A 579 28.37 -30.37 34.36
CA LEU A 579 27.71 -31.62 34.72
C LEU A 579 28.17 -32.12 36.10
N GLU A 580 29.43 -31.87 36.48
CA GLU A 580 29.94 -32.15 37.83
C GLU A 580 29.20 -31.37 38.93
N ARG A 581 28.68 -30.18 38.60
CA ARG A 581 27.87 -29.38 39.54
C ARG A 581 26.41 -29.82 39.59
N GLN A 582 25.97 -30.62 38.61
CA GLN A 582 24.57 -31.00 38.40
C GLN A 582 24.29 -32.47 38.76
N ASP A 583 25.28 -33.36 38.61
CA ASP A 583 25.18 -34.78 38.95
C ASP A 583 26.38 -35.24 39.78
N ALA A 584 26.13 -35.56 41.06
CA ALA A 584 27.18 -36.02 41.99
C ALA A 584 27.80 -37.36 41.58
N GLY A 585 27.07 -38.21 40.83
CA GLY A 585 27.59 -39.46 40.30
C GLY A 585 28.61 -39.26 39.19
N TYR A 586 28.38 -38.28 38.31
CA TYR A 586 29.37 -37.83 37.34
C TYR A 586 30.58 -37.20 38.04
N ALA A 587 30.36 -36.29 39.00
CA ALA A 587 31.45 -35.65 39.76
C ALA A 587 32.42 -36.66 40.39
N ALA A 588 31.89 -37.65 41.12
CA ALA A 588 32.70 -38.70 41.74
C ALA A 588 33.38 -39.65 40.73
N SER A 589 32.87 -39.74 39.49
CA SER A 589 33.56 -40.44 38.39
C SER A 589 34.65 -39.56 37.75
N ALA A 590 34.39 -38.27 37.54
CA ALA A 590 35.34 -37.31 37.01
C ALA A 590 36.55 -37.12 37.93
N GLU A 591 36.34 -37.05 39.24
CA GLU A 591 37.41 -36.97 40.25
C GLU A 591 38.34 -38.21 40.19
N ARG A 592 37.78 -39.42 40.18
CA ARG A 592 38.56 -40.66 40.02
C ARG A 592 39.31 -40.70 38.69
N ALA A 593 38.66 -40.27 37.61
CA ALA A 593 39.26 -40.17 36.29
C ALA A 593 40.39 -39.12 36.24
N ARG A 594 40.31 -38.01 36.97
CA ARG A 594 41.41 -37.03 37.09
C ARG A 594 42.62 -37.63 37.80
N ALA A 595 42.40 -38.35 38.89
CA ALA A 595 43.47 -39.06 39.61
C ALA A 595 44.13 -40.16 38.76
N GLU A 596 43.39 -40.76 37.83
CA GLU A 596 43.91 -41.69 36.83
C GLU A 596 44.66 -40.97 35.70
N TRP A 597 44.09 -39.88 35.17
CA TRP A 597 44.70 -39.03 34.14
C TRP A 597 46.06 -38.47 34.58
N LEU A 598 46.21 -38.01 35.83
CA LEU A 598 47.50 -37.55 36.38
C LEU A 598 48.59 -38.63 36.25
N LYS A 599 48.27 -39.89 36.51
CA LYS A 599 49.22 -41.01 36.34
C LYS A 599 49.55 -41.26 34.87
N LEU A 600 48.63 -40.99 33.95
CA LEU A 600 48.88 -41.07 32.51
C LEU A 600 49.78 -39.92 32.03
N VAL A 601 49.66 -38.72 32.61
CA VAL A 601 50.56 -37.58 32.37
C VAL A 601 51.98 -37.91 32.83
N GLU A 602 52.14 -38.39 34.08
CA GLU A 602 53.45 -38.80 34.62
C GLU A 602 54.12 -39.88 33.76
N ALA A 603 53.35 -40.91 33.38
CA ALA A 603 53.85 -41.98 32.53
C ALA A 603 54.11 -41.54 31.07
N LEU A 604 53.42 -40.51 30.57
CA LEU A 604 53.71 -39.87 29.27
C LEU A 604 55.03 -39.09 29.31
N GLU A 605 55.29 -38.33 30.37
CA GLU A 605 56.57 -37.63 30.53
C GLU A 605 57.74 -38.61 30.63
N PHE A 606 57.55 -39.74 31.34
CA PHE A 606 58.53 -40.83 31.31
C PHE A 606 58.71 -41.42 29.89
N ALA A 607 57.63 -41.66 29.15
CA ALA A 607 57.71 -42.16 27.77
C ALA A 607 58.42 -41.16 26.82
N LYS A 608 58.17 -39.85 26.95
CA LYS A 608 58.89 -38.79 26.23
C LYS A 608 60.39 -38.83 26.52
N GLN A 609 60.78 -38.95 27.79
CA GLN A 609 62.19 -39.05 28.19
C GLN A 609 62.84 -40.35 27.70
N ALA A 610 62.16 -41.49 27.79
CA ALA A 610 62.62 -42.78 27.27
C ALA A 610 62.83 -42.75 25.75
N ARG A 611 61.88 -42.17 24.99
CA ARG A 611 61.99 -41.94 23.54
C ARG A 611 63.18 -41.03 23.21
N ALA A 612 63.33 -39.91 23.91
CA ALA A 612 64.43 -38.98 23.70
C ALA A 612 65.80 -39.63 23.98
N LEU A 613 65.91 -40.46 25.03
CA LEU A 613 67.11 -41.25 25.31
C LEU A 613 67.43 -42.22 24.17
N ARG A 614 66.46 -43.03 23.71
CA ARG A 614 66.63 -43.97 22.58
C ARG A 614 67.09 -43.26 21.31
N ARG A 615 66.57 -42.07 21.04
CA ARG A 615 66.95 -41.22 19.90
C ARG A 615 68.39 -40.70 20.02
N LEU A 616 68.76 -40.16 21.19
CA LEU A 616 70.08 -39.60 21.44
C LEU A 616 71.17 -40.69 21.60
N THR A 617 70.79 -41.92 21.94
CA THR A 617 71.73 -43.04 22.12
C THR A 617 71.71 -44.02 20.94
N GLY A 618 70.80 -45.00 20.92
CA GLY A 618 70.80 -46.10 19.95
C GLY A 618 70.64 -45.65 18.49
N GLU A 619 69.73 -44.71 18.22
CA GLU A 619 69.56 -44.16 16.87
C GLU A 619 70.78 -43.31 16.46
N ALA A 620 71.30 -42.46 17.34
CA ALA A 620 72.50 -41.68 17.09
C ALA A 620 73.74 -42.55 16.84
N LEU A 621 73.93 -43.63 17.62
CA LEU A 621 74.97 -44.64 17.44
C LEU A 621 74.83 -45.35 16.08
N GLY A 622 73.61 -45.71 15.68
CA GLY A 622 73.33 -46.29 14.36
C GLY A 622 73.64 -45.33 13.21
N VAL A 623 73.24 -44.06 13.33
CA VAL A 623 73.53 -43.01 12.35
C VAL A 623 75.03 -42.71 12.27
N ALA A 624 75.72 -42.62 13.42
CA ALA A 624 77.15 -42.38 13.47
C ALA A 624 77.97 -43.56 12.92
N SER A 625 77.53 -44.79 13.16
CA SER A 625 78.14 -46.00 12.57
C SER A 625 78.08 -45.94 11.05
N LYS A 626 76.89 -45.72 10.47
CA LYS A 626 76.70 -45.54 9.02
C LYS A 626 77.51 -44.36 8.46
N ALA A 627 77.59 -43.25 9.19
CA ALA A 627 78.41 -42.10 8.78
C ALA A 627 79.91 -42.43 8.78
N SER A 628 80.40 -43.19 9.76
CA SER A 628 81.81 -43.60 9.83
C SER A 628 82.20 -44.65 8.79
N GLU A 629 81.29 -45.57 8.44
CA GLU A 629 81.43 -46.53 7.33
C GLU A 629 81.44 -45.80 5.98
N ALA A 630 80.55 -44.83 5.79
CA ALA A 630 80.53 -43.95 4.62
C ALA A 630 81.77 -43.06 4.52
N ALA A 631 82.35 -42.62 5.65
CA ALA A 631 83.63 -41.90 5.67
C ALA A 631 84.80 -42.80 5.27
N ALA A 632 84.88 -44.01 5.84
CA ALA A 632 85.93 -44.97 5.55
C ALA A 632 85.99 -45.37 4.06
N SER A 633 84.82 -45.46 3.41
CA SER A 633 84.67 -45.77 1.99
C SER A 633 84.73 -44.54 1.06
N SER A 634 84.82 -43.32 1.60
CA SER A 634 84.86 -42.10 0.77
C SER A 634 86.26 -41.80 0.23
N THR A 635 86.35 -41.58 -1.09
CA THR A 635 87.55 -41.10 -1.79
C THR A 635 87.69 -39.57 -1.78
N ASP A 636 86.63 -38.83 -1.47
CA ASP A 636 86.64 -37.38 -1.29
C ASP A 636 87.05 -37.05 0.15
N LEU A 637 88.22 -36.45 0.32
CA LEU A 637 88.77 -36.12 1.65
C LEU A 637 87.94 -35.07 2.42
N ARG A 638 87.23 -34.15 1.73
CA ARG A 638 86.38 -33.17 2.40
C ARG A 638 85.15 -33.86 2.98
N LYS A 639 84.44 -34.62 2.14
CA LYS A 639 83.30 -35.43 2.56
C LYS A 639 83.68 -36.46 3.64
N LYS A 640 84.85 -37.09 3.53
CA LYS A 640 85.40 -38.01 4.54
C LYS A 640 85.61 -37.33 5.90
N LYS A 641 86.23 -36.15 5.91
CA LYS A 641 86.43 -35.36 7.14
C LYS A 641 85.09 -34.94 7.77
N GLU A 642 84.14 -34.45 6.96
CA GLU A 642 82.81 -34.04 7.42
C GLU A 642 82.01 -35.21 8.00
N LEU A 643 82.02 -36.37 7.34
CA LEU A 643 81.35 -37.57 7.82
C LEU A 643 81.95 -38.10 9.12
N TYR A 644 83.29 -38.13 9.27
CA TYR A 644 83.91 -38.48 10.55
C TYR A 644 83.62 -37.45 11.65
N ALA A 645 83.62 -36.15 11.34
CA ALA A 645 83.27 -35.11 12.30
C ALA A 645 81.82 -35.23 12.79
N SER A 646 80.86 -35.45 11.89
CA SER A 646 79.45 -35.63 12.25
C SER A 646 79.19 -36.98 12.97
N ALA A 647 79.97 -38.01 12.66
CA ALA A 647 79.94 -39.27 13.42
C ALA A 647 80.43 -39.06 14.86
N LEU A 648 81.58 -38.40 15.03
CA LEU A 648 82.16 -38.08 16.34
C LEU A 648 81.22 -37.21 17.18
N GLU A 649 80.70 -36.13 16.62
CA GLU A 649 79.73 -35.24 17.29
C GLU A 649 78.53 -36.03 17.85
N LYS A 650 77.95 -36.93 17.04
CA LYS A 650 76.83 -37.78 17.46
C LYS A 650 77.21 -38.84 18.50
N LEU A 651 78.43 -39.36 18.49
CA LEU A 651 78.91 -40.33 19.47
C LEU A 651 79.23 -39.67 20.81
N THR A 652 79.87 -38.49 20.79
CA THR A 652 80.09 -37.68 21.99
C THR A 652 78.76 -37.22 22.58
N ALA A 653 77.81 -36.74 21.77
CA ALA A 653 76.46 -36.43 22.24
C ALA A 653 75.75 -37.66 22.81
N CYS A 654 75.82 -38.83 22.16
CA CYS A 654 75.27 -40.08 22.68
C CYS A 654 75.81 -40.43 24.08
N GLN A 655 77.10 -40.26 24.29
CA GLN A 655 77.75 -40.48 25.58
C GLN A 655 77.30 -39.44 26.61
N ASP A 656 77.52 -38.15 26.34
CA ASP A 656 77.42 -37.09 27.34
C ASP A 656 75.96 -36.72 27.64
N GLU A 657 75.11 -36.62 26.61
CA GLU A 657 73.68 -36.32 26.77
C GLU A 657 72.91 -37.54 27.28
N GLY A 658 73.27 -38.75 26.84
CA GLY A 658 72.74 -39.98 27.42
C GLY A 658 73.04 -40.07 28.91
N ALA A 659 74.28 -39.77 29.32
CA ALA A 659 74.70 -39.85 30.71
C ALA A 659 74.03 -38.77 31.55
N ARG A 660 73.86 -37.56 30.98
CA ARG A 660 73.08 -36.47 31.60
C ARG A 660 71.63 -36.88 31.83
N MET A 661 70.95 -37.41 30.82
CA MET A 661 69.54 -37.85 30.96
C MET A 661 69.38 -38.94 32.02
N VAL A 662 70.23 -39.97 32.02
CA VAL A 662 70.18 -41.05 33.01
C VAL A 662 70.52 -40.56 34.43
N LYS A 663 71.34 -39.51 34.56
CA LYS A 663 71.62 -38.85 35.84
C LYS A 663 70.47 -37.97 36.33
N GLU A 664 69.80 -37.26 35.43
CA GLU A 664 68.65 -36.40 35.73
C GLU A 664 67.40 -37.25 36.08
N ASN A 665 67.24 -38.42 35.46
CA ASN A 665 66.24 -39.41 35.83
C ASN A 665 66.82 -40.84 35.84
N ALA A 666 67.15 -41.33 37.05
CA ALA A 666 67.72 -42.66 37.25
C ALA A 666 66.83 -43.82 36.77
N SER A 667 65.51 -43.64 36.66
CA SER A 667 64.62 -44.67 36.11
C SER A 667 64.79 -44.89 34.59
N LEU A 668 65.44 -43.96 33.90
CA LEU A 668 65.86 -44.15 32.51
C LEU A 668 67.00 -45.18 32.38
N ALA A 669 67.73 -45.50 33.44
CA ALA A 669 68.81 -46.50 33.41
C ALA A 669 68.31 -47.92 33.08
N THR A 670 67.02 -48.20 33.27
CA THR A 670 66.37 -49.49 32.96
C THR A 670 65.56 -49.47 31.66
N VAL A 671 65.70 -48.41 30.86
CA VAL A 671 65.00 -48.29 29.57
C VAL A 671 65.83 -48.94 28.48
N ASP A 672 65.37 -50.07 27.96
CA ASP A 672 66.05 -50.72 26.84
C ASP A 672 66.12 -49.79 25.61
N VAL A 673 67.29 -49.83 24.95
CA VAL A 673 67.60 -49.11 23.73
C VAL A 673 67.91 -50.13 22.64
N LEU A 674 67.35 -49.97 21.43
CA LEU A 674 67.67 -50.83 20.29
C LEU A 674 69.02 -50.43 19.66
N VAL A 675 69.98 -51.35 19.69
CA VAL A 675 71.22 -51.26 18.92
C VAL A 675 71.28 -52.48 18.01
N GLY A 676 71.34 -52.27 16.69
CA GLY A 676 71.39 -53.38 15.71
C GLY A 676 70.16 -54.31 15.70
N GLY A 677 69.05 -53.93 16.35
CA GLY A 677 67.86 -54.76 16.54
C GLY A 677 67.82 -55.54 17.86
N THR A 678 68.92 -55.55 18.63
CA THR A 678 68.94 -56.10 20.00
C THR A 678 68.63 -55.03 21.04
N PRO A 679 67.79 -55.32 22.05
CA PRO A 679 67.70 -54.53 23.28
C PRO A 679 69.06 -54.48 23.98
N THR A 680 69.45 -53.30 24.46
CA THR A 680 70.75 -53.05 25.12
C THR A 680 70.56 -51.99 26.19
N GLN A 681 71.27 -52.11 27.33
CA GLN A 681 71.09 -51.13 28.42
C GLN A 681 71.74 -49.79 28.07
N PRO A 682 71.17 -48.63 28.47
CA PRO A 682 71.70 -47.32 28.10
C PRO A 682 73.19 -47.14 28.45
N GLN A 683 73.63 -47.67 29.58
CA GLN A 683 75.05 -47.61 30.00
C GLN A 683 75.98 -48.33 29.02
N GLU A 684 75.55 -49.47 28.48
CA GLU A 684 76.30 -50.23 27.47
C GLU A 684 76.29 -49.51 26.13
N VAL A 685 75.17 -48.88 25.73
CA VAL A 685 75.09 -48.07 24.51
C VAL A 685 76.00 -46.84 24.60
N MET A 686 76.02 -46.15 25.74
CA MET A 686 76.93 -45.02 25.98
C MET A 686 78.40 -45.44 25.99
N ALA A 687 78.72 -46.61 26.56
CA ALA A 687 80.07 -47.18 26.49
C ALA A 687 80.48 -47.53 25.04
N GLN A 688 79.57 -48.10 24.25
CA GLN A 688 79.80 -48.32 22.81
C GLN A 688 79.98 -47.00 22.04
N CYS A 689 79.22 -45.95 22.39
CA CYS A 689 79.40 -44.61 21.82
C CYS A 689 80.79 -44.03 22.16
N ALA A 690 81.21 -44.10 23.42
CA ALA A 690 82.54 -43.67 23.86
C ALA A 690 83.66 -44.43 23.14
N GLN A 691 83.57 -45.77 23.10
CA GLN A 691 84.55 -46.63 22.44
C GLN A 691 84.64 -46.34 20.93
N LYS A 692 83.49 -46.15 20.24
CA LYS A 692 83.49 -45.75 18.82
C LYS A 692 84.00 -44.33 18.63
N ALA A 693 83.71 -43.39 19.52
CA ALA A 693 84.26 -42.04 19.44
C ALA A 693 85.78 -42.07 19.52
N GLU A 694 86.35 -42.75 20.50
CA GLU A 694 87.80 -42.95 20.65
C GLU A 694 88.41 -43.58 19.40
N ALA A 695 87.82 -44.67 18.89
CA ALA A 695 88.27 -45.36 17.68
C ALA A 695 88.23 -44.47 16.41
N LEU A 696 87.40 -43.44 16.36
CA LEU A 696 87.31 -42.51 15.23
C LEU A 696 88.22 -41.28 15.35
N GLN A 697 88.83 -41.00 16.51
CA GLN A 697 89.74 -39.86 16.66
C GLN A 697 90.94 -39.95 15.72
N ALA A 698 91.61 -41.11 15.64
CA ALA A 698 92.76 -41.29 14.76
C ALA A 698 92.39 -41.24 13.26
N PRO A 699 91.34 -41.93 12.77
CA PRO A 699 90.81 -41.76 11.42
C PRO A 699 90.44 -40.31 11.05
N GLN A 700 89.78 -39.58 11.96
CA GLN A 700 89.42 -38.18 11.73
C GLN A 700 90.65 -37.28 11.67
N LYS A 701 91.58 -37.41 12.64
CA LYS A 701 92.84 -36.65 12.67
C LYS A 701 93.66 -36.91 11.41
N ARG A 702 93.74 -38.18 10.96
CA ARG A 702 94.38 -38.56 9.69
C ARG A 702 93.69 -37.97 8.47
N ALA A 703 92.35 -37.97 8.41
CA ALA A 703 91.62 -37.35 7.29
C ALA A 703 91.78 -35.82 7.24
N ASP A 704 91.81 -35.13 8.39
CA ASP A 704 92.11 -33.69 8.45
C ASP A 704 93.56 -33.39 8.02
N VAL A 705 94.51 -34.24 8.42
CA VAL A 705 95.92 -34.16 7.98
C VAL A 705 96.07 -34.40 6.48
N GLU A 706 95.51 -35.50 5.95
CA GLU A 706 95.54 -35.84 4.52
C GLU A 706 94.92 -34.70 3.68
N LEU A 707 93.80 -34.13 4.13
CA LEU A 707 93.15 -33.02 3.44
C LEU A 707 94.01 -31.75 3.44
N ARG A 708 94.55 -31.33 4.60
CA ARG A 708 95.42 -30.14 4.69
C ARG A 708 96.72 -30.31 3.92
N PHE A 709 97.28 -31.52 3.93
CA PHE A 709 98.45 -31.85 3.14
C PHE A 709 98.17 -31.69 1.65
N GLN A 710 97.04 -32.21 1.17
CA GLN A 710 96.62 -32.08 -0.23
C GLN A 710 96.31 -30.63 -0.61
N ASP A 711 95.43 -29.93 0.12
CA ASP A 711 94.97 -28.58 -0.21
C ASP A 711 96.02 -27.48 0.05
N GLY A 712 97.00 -27.71 0.94
CA GLY A 712 98.09 -26.79 1.28
C GLY A 712 99.43 -27.21 0.65
N GLN A 713 100.22 -27.97 1.40
CA GLN A 713 101.63 -28.27 1.09
C GLN A 713 101.82 -28.88 -0.32
N ARG A 714 101.06 -29.94 -0.64
CA ARG A 714 101.14 -30.62 -1.95
C ARG A 714 100.66 -29.72 -3.08
N LYS A 715 99.53 -29.03 -2.92
CA LYS A 715 98.99 -28.12 -3.94
C LYS A 715 99.96 -26.99 -4.28
N ALA A 716 100.65 -26.44 -3.29
CA ALA A 716 101.68 -25.43 -3.50
C ALA A 716 102.88 -26.01 -4.29
N TYR A 717 103.33 -27.22 -3.97
CA TYR A 717 104.39 -27.92 -4.73
C TYR A 717 103.98 -28.27 -6.17
N ASP A 718 102.81 -28.89 -6.37
CA ASP A 718 102.28 -29.24 -7.69
C ASP A 718 102.07 -27.97 -8.56
N SER A 719 101.66 -26.85 -7.93
CA SER A 719 101.57 -25.53 -8.58
C SER A 719 102.95 -24.97 -8.94
N ALA A 720 103.93 -25.05 -8.05
CA ALA A 720 105.31 -24.67 -8.34
C ALA A 720 105.88 -25.45 -9.53
N LYS A 721 105.69 -26.78 -9.57
CA LYS A 721 106.08 -27.62 -10.73
C LYS A 721 105.43 -27.16 -12.03
N SER A 722 104.14 -26.86 -12.00
CA SER A 722 103.39 -26.34 -13.16
C SER A 722 103.87 -24.96 -13.64
N LEU A 723 104.34 -24.11 -12.72
CA LEU A 723 104.91 -22.80 -13.03
C LEU A 723 106.34 -22.92 -13.58
N LEU A 724 107.14 -23.85 -13.06
CA LEU A 724 108.51 -24.12 -13.53
C LEU A 724 108.54 -24.68 -14.95
N SER A 725 107.66 -25.62 -15.29
CA SER A 725 107.56 -26.13 -16.67
C SER A 725 107.11 -25.05 -17.68
N LYS A 726 106.47 -23.97 -17.20
CA LYS A 726 106.10 -22.77 -17.97
C LYS A 726 107.14 -21.64 -17.88
N GLY A 727 108.30 -21.87 -17.26
CA GLY A 727 109.38 -20.89 -17.12
C GLY A 727 109.14 -19.75 -16.11
N ARG A 728 108.04 -19.76 -15.35
CA ARG A 728 107.64 -18.68 -14.41
C ARG A 728 108.36 -18.80 -13.07
N LYS A 729 109.68 -18.55 -13.07
CA LYS A 729 110.58 -18.80 -11.93
C LYS A 729 110.20 -18.04 -10.64
N SER A 730 109.81 -16.77 -10.72
CA SER A 730 109.48 -15.94 -9.55
C SER A 730 108.24 -16.44 -8.81
N GLU A 731 107.19 -16.77 -9.55
CA GLU A 731 105.93 -17.29 -9.00
C GLU A 731 106.10 -18.72 -8.46
N ALA A 732 106.89 -19.55 -9.16
CA ALA A 732 107.28 -20.85 -8.64
C ALA A 732 108.05 -20.73 -7.31
N LEU A 733 108.92 -19.74 -7.17
CA LEU A 733 109.65 -19.49 -5.92
C LEU A 733 108.71 -19.06 -4.78
N SER A 734 107.64 -18.30 -5.07
CA SER A 734 106.57 -18.04 -4.09
C SER A 734 105.89 -19.33 -3.65
N GLN A 735 105.43 -20.15 -4.60
CA GLN A 735 104.74 -21.40 -4.30
C GLN A 735 105.63 -22.44 -3.59
N LEU A 736 106.95 -22.40 -3.78
CA LEU A 736 107.90 -23.20 -3.00
C LEU A 736 108.10 -22.66 -1.57
N ASN A 737 107.98 -21.35 -1.34
CA ASN A 737 107.89 -20.80 0.02
C ASN A 737 106.59 -21.21 0.70
N ASP A 738 105.46 -21.15 -0.01
CA ASP A 738 104.15 -21.55 0.48
C ASP A 738 104.15 -23.06 0.85
N CYS A 739 104.75 -23.91 0.02
CA CYS A 739 105.01 -25.32 0.34
C CYS A 739 105.79 -25.50 1.65
N ILE A 740 106.88 -24.75 1.86
CA ILE A 740 107.69 -24.84 3.09
C ILE A 740 106.90 -24.33 4.30
N ALA A 741 106.12 -23.25 4.14
CA ALA A 741 105.33 -22.65 5.20
C ALA A 741 104.18 -23.57 5.64
N GLU A 742 103.32 -24.00 4.72
CA GLU A 742 102.22 -24.92 4.99
C GLU A 742 102.74 -26.27 5.53
N GLY A 743 103.84 -26.79 4.98
CA GLY A 743 104.48 -27.99 5.50
C GLY A 743 104.92 -27.85 6.96
N ARG A 744 105.57 -26.74 7.34
CA ARG A 744 105.96 -26.48 8.74
C ARG A 744 104.78 -26.21 9.66
N ILE A 745 103.71 -25.56 9.17
CA ILE A 745 102.47 -25.37 9.92
C ILE A 745 101.84 -26.75 10.21
N LEU A 746 101.81 -27.64 9.23
CA LEU A 746 101.26 -28.98 9.36
C LEU A 746 102.11 -29.87 10.27
N GLU A 747 103.44 -29.85 10.11
CA GLU A 747 104.41 -30.54 10.97
C GLU A 747 104.27 -30.15 12.44
N ASN A 748 104.26 -28.85 12.74
CA ASN A 748 104.11 -28.36 14.12
C ASN A 748 102.74 -28.69 14.73
N ARG A 749 101.69 -28.74 13.92
CA ARG A 749 100.31 -28.99 14.39
C ARG A 749 99.98 -30.48 14.51
N TYR A 750 100.68 -31.33 13.76
CA TYR A 750 100.46 -32.78 13.70
C TYR A 750 101.81 -33.54 13.68
N PRO A 751 102.63 -33.42 14.75
CA PRO A 751 103.99 -33.97 14.77
C PRO A 751 104.05 -35.49 14.57
N ASP A 752 103.03 -36.21 15.02
CA ASP A 752 102.87 -37.67 14.85
C ASP A 752 102.82 -38.11 13.38
N PHE A 753 102.48 -37.18 12.47
CA PHE A 753 102.28 -37.44 11.04
C PHE A 753 103.43 -36.92 10.16
N LYS A 754 104.45 -36.29 10.73
CA LYS A 754 105.57 -35.68 9.97
C LYS A 754 106.33 -36.69 9.07
N GLU A 755 106.35 -37.97 9.48
CA GLU A 755 106.99 -39.10 8.78
C GLU A 755 106.00 -39.95 7.97
N GLN A 756 104.68 -39.71 8.08
CA GLN A 756 103.69 -40.41 7.25
C GLN A 756 103.96 -40.07 5.77
N LYS A 757 104.07 -41.09 4.91
CA LYS A 757 104.22 -40.91 3.47
C LYS A 757 102.86 -40.67 2.80
N PHE A 758 102.87 -39.72 1.87
CA PHE A 758 101.74 -39.34 1.02
C PHE A 758 102.18 -39.37 -0.44
N ASP A 759 101.28 -39.72 -1.35
CA ASP A 759 101.60 -39.79 -2.77
C ASP A 759 101.55 -38.40 -3.41
N ILE A 760 102.63 -38.04 -4.12
CA ILE A 760 102.89 -36.73 -4.71
C ILE A 760 103.61 -36.93 -6.04
N GLY A 761 102.97 -36.58 -7.16
CA GLY A 761 103.63 -36.61 -8.49
C GLY A 761 104.23 -37.96 -8.91
N GLY A 762 103.72 -39.09 -8.38
CA GLY A 762 104.25 -40.44 -8.64
C GLY A 762 105.34 -40.91 -7.68
N ALA A 763 105.73 -40.11 -6.69
CA ALA A 763 106.60 -40.50 -5.58
C ALA A 763 105.81 -40.50 -4.25
N SER A 764 106.20 -41.35 -3.31
CA SER A 764 105.61 -41.38 -1.96
C SER A 764 106.55 -40.67 -0.98
N MET A 765 106.16 -39.49 -0.50
CA MET A 765 107.01 -38.61 0.30
C MET A 765 106.31 -38.21 1.60
N SER A 766 107.06 -38.10 2.69
CA SER A 766 106.57 -37.53 3.95
C SER A 766 106.46 -36.00 3.90
N MET A 767 105.79 -35.39 4.89
CA MET A 767 105.72 -33.93 5.01
C MET A 767 107.12 -33.33 5.06
N LEU A 768 107.99 -33.92 5.86
CA LEU A 768 109.37 -33.48 6.05
C LEU A 768 110.23 -33.71 4.79
N GLU A 769 110.05 -34.84 4.10
CA GLU A 769 110.68 -35.09 2.80
C GLU A 769 110.24 -34.04 1.75
N LEU A 770 108.95 -33.68 1.69
CA LEU A 770 108.46 -32.65 0.77
C LEU A 770 108.94 -31.23 1.17
N ILE A 771 109.03 -30.89 2.47
CA ILE A 771 109.65 -29.62 2.92
C ILE A 771 111.09 -29.54 2.41
N GLN A 772 111.86 -30.63 2.53
CA GLN A 772 113.25 -30.69 2.07
C GLN A 772 113.36 -30.56 0.54
N VAL A 773 112.49 -31.21 -0.24
CA VAL A 773 112.44 -31.05 -1.70
C VAL A 773 112.09 -29.61 -2.07
N CYS A 774 111.02 -29.03 -1.51
CA CYS A 774 110.65 -27.65 -1.77
C CYS A 774 111.78 -26.66 -1.41
N ALA A 775 112.49 -26.89 -0.29
CA ALA A 775 113.65 -26.08 0.10
C ALA A 775 114.86 -26.25 -0.83
N LYS A 776 115.13 -27.46 -1.34
CA LYS A 776 116.20 -27.74 -2.30
C LYS A 776 115.93 -27.09 -3.66
N GLU A 777 114.71 -27.23 -4.17
CA GLU A 777 114.30 -26.63 -5.43
C GLU A 777 114.23 -25.10 -5.34
N ARG A 778 113.77 -24.55 -4.21
CA ARG A 778 113.85 -23.11 -3.95
C ARG A 778 115.28 -22.59 -4.03
N LYS A 779 116.24 -23.28 -3.40
CA LYS A 779 117.67 -22.90 -3.47
C LYS A 779 118.21 -22.92 -4.90
N ALA A 780 117.78 -23.85 -5.74
CA ALA A 780 118.19 -23.92 -7.15
C ALA A 780 117.61 -22.80 -8.04
N LEU A 781 116.59 -22.08 -7.55
CA LEU A 781 115.91 -20.98 -8.25
C LEU A 781 116.28 -19.60 -7.70
N GLN A 782 116.92 -19.54 -6.53
CA GLN A 782 117.54 -18.33 -6.02
C GLN A 782 118.76 -17.99 -6.88
N PRO A 783 118.94 -16.74 -7.33
CA PRO A 783 120.17 -16.35 -8.02
C PRO A 783 121.36 -16.57 -7.08
N ALA A 784 122.47 -17.05 -7.65
CA ALA A 784 123.74 -17.08 -6.92
C ALA A 784 124.13 -15.64 -6.52
N PRO A 785 124.73 -15.45 -5.33
CA PRO A 785 125.05 -14.12 -4.79
C PRO A 785 126.07 -13.35 -5.63
#